data_AF-A0A951UYX7-F1
#
_entry.id   AF-A0A951UYX7-F1
#
_cell.length_a   1.000
_cell.length_b   1.000
_cell.length_c   1.000
_cell.angle_alpha   90.00
_cell.angle_beta   90.00
_cell.angle_gamma   90.00
#
_symmetry.space_group_name_H-M   'P 1'
#
loop_
_entity.id
_entity.type
_entity.pdbx_description
1 polymer ?
#
loop_
_entity_poly.entity_id
_entity_poly.type
_entity_poly.pdbx_seq_one_letter_code
_entity_poly.pdbx_strand_id
1 'polypeptide(L)'
;VLPTLKKNKFKLIACIFSIILIFIVVSIYFLNTESKYSSLNLTKEEQQWIKENKSRKITASPILNNNMYYYEIHGKASGVLEDLSKYINELYGINVETNNNNSSSDSDIIWSSENNNYNKEDYYITNPYDSIKLKLYTHGKIKSLKELEGRPIAIHKYFKDLVKIYKGKVNFVIIDNIQDIKKLYEDNDIYGFIGNSEVIKGLKLSHNQTLYQSNISNKFDIGLRAAVKKDKVLGSLINKALKSIPKKYMEQIKIKNQLNYLKYSLKFTDEEKDWLRKNQNIPIKINYKFEPYYYRDLKHKGILNDYINMLEYLLDVSFKDYRNIQNKKPVLYFGVSESDNNEKKLNLMNTYNKYNLYIYSSYEKIIDSINDLEGYKIGIVKNADKKFIEDNLIDCECKQYKDYNEMTKALHEGEIDYFLGDNFIMANYNKKEDTYKDIYQVGFVKKVFYEHIGVNKEYKQLVSIMEKVDNTMSSYLFPKLNEISIEENKEIDYEPIIKIILALLGILVISSIYIFKLKKEMKLKNDFHNNLHEALDKNERLVLSLVETLEDVNALNDSDTGNHIKRISKYCEAIAKAMNCSKEFINEIVFFSSLHDIGKVGIPDKILKKSGKLTKEEMEIMREHVSIGFDIIKKNDLGNVANNIILYHHERYDGKGYLRGLKGEKIPLEARIVAIADVYDALRMERCYKKGFSHKKSIDIILSEKGKHFDPKIVDIFIKINEDINHIYNIYK
;
A
#
# COMPACT_ATOMS: atom_id res chain seq x y z
N VAL A 1 -38.72 14.60 13.88
CA VAL A 1 -37.29 14.55 14.31
C VAL A 1 -36.59 13.22 13.97
N LEU A 2 -37.32 12.13 13.67
CA LEU A 2 -36.72 10.82 13.33
C LEU A 2 -36.28 10.55 11.85
N PRO A 3 -36.67 11.33 10.81
CA PRO A 3 -36.16 11.09 9.44
C PRO A 3 -34.80 11.75 9.15
N THR A 4 -34.41 12.79 9.89
CA THR A 4 -33.21 13.60 9.63
C THR A 4 -31.91 12.94 10.11
N LEU A 5 -31.98 11.99 11.04
CA LEU A 5 -30.80 11.29 11.58
C LEU A 5 -30.24 10.18 10.67
N LYS A 6 -31.06 9.59 9.78
CA LYS A 6 -30.58 8.56 8.81
C LYS A 6 -29.80 9.16 7.64
N LYS A 7 -30.18 10.37 7.19
CA LYS A 7 -29.51 11.06 6.05
C LYS A 7 -28.11 11.57 6.41
N ASN A 8 -27.89 11.96 7.66
CA ASN A 8 -26.58 12.42 8.14
C ASN A 8 -25.59 11.28 8.37
N LYS A 9 -26.05 10.08 8.76
CA LYS A 9 -25.17 8.89 8.85
C LYS A 9 -24.65 8.45 7.48
N PHE A 10 -25.49 8.49 6.43
CA PHE A 10 -25.06 8.16 5.07
C PHE A 10 -24.03 9.16 4.53
N LYS A 11 -24.24 10.47 4.77
CA LYS A 11 -23.25 11.50 4.41
C LYS A 11 -21.94 11.35 5.19
N LEU A 12 -22.00 11.01 6.48
CA LEU A 12 -20.81 10.80 7.30
C LEU A 12 -20.03 9.57 6.84
N ILE A 13 -20.71 8.46 6.54
CA ILE A 13 -20.09 7.24 6.01
C ILE A 13 -19.49 7.50 4.63
N ALA A 14 -20.19 8.23 3.74
CA ALA A 14 -19.68 8.63 2.45
C ALA A 14 -18.44 9.53 2.57
N CYS A 15 -18.46 10.54 3.46
CA CYS A 15 -17.30 11.38 3.74
C CYS A 15 -16.12 10.59 4.29
N ILE A 16 -16.35 9.65 5.21
CA ILE A 16 -15.28 8.78 5.74
C ILE A 16 -14.70 7.90 4.63
N PHE A 17 -15.54 7.33 3.76
CA PHE A 17 -15.08 6.56 2.60
C PHE A 17 -14.28 7.43 1.62
N SER A 18 -14.72 8.65 1.33
CA SER A 18 -14.00 9.59 0.48
C SER A 18 -12.66 10.00 1.08
N ILE A 19 -12.61 10.25 2.39
CA ILE A 19 -11.37 10.60 3.11
C ILE A 19 -10.41 9.42 3.11
N ILE A 20 -10.88 8.19 3.34
CA ILE A 20 -10.05 6.98 3.28
C ILE A 20 -9.54 6.76 1.85
N LEU A 21 -10.36 6.94 0.83
CA LEU A 21 -9.95 6.80 -0.57
C LEU A 21 -8.90 7.86 -0.95
N ILE A 22 -9.10 9.11 -0.52
CA ILE A 22 -8.12 10.19 -0.69
C ILE A 22 -6.83 9.85 0.05
N PHE A 23 -6.90 9.35 1.29
CA PHE A 23 -5.72 8.97 2.06
C PHE A 23 -4.97 7.80 1.42
N ILE A 24 -5.67 6.83 0.84
CA ILE A 24 -5.08 5.71 0.10
C ILE A 24 -4.43 6.22 -1.19
N VAL A 25 -5.10 7.07 -1.97
CA VAL A 25 -4.54 7.64 -3.21
C VAL A 25 -3.34 8.53 -2.90
N VAL A 26 -3.41 9.37 -1.86
CA VAL A 26 -2.31 10.22 -1.39
C VAL A 26 -1.19 9.37 -0.81
N SER A 27 -1.48 8.29 -0.08
CA SER A 27 -0.44 7.40 0.45
C SER A 27 0.21 6.58 -0.66
N ILE A 28 -0.53 6.12 -1.67
CA ILE A 28 0.02 5.46 -2.86
C ILE A 28 0.86 6.46 -3.67
N TYR A 29 0.41 7.71 -3.79
CA TYR A 29 1.17 8.78 -4.42
C TYR A 29 2.45 9.07 -3.64
N PHE A 30 2.39 9.24 -2.32
CA PHE A 30 3.54 9.48 -1.44
C PHE A 30 4.49 8.28 -1.37
N LEU A 31 3.98 7.05 -1.31
CA LEU A 31 4.79 5.83 -1.39
C LEU A 31 5.48 5.72 -2.75
N ASN A 32 4.82 6.07 -3.86
CA ASN A 32 5.44 6.09 -5.18
C ASN A 32 6.42 7.24 -5.40
N THR A 33 6.22 8.40 -4.74
CA THR A 33 7.13 9.54 -4.85
C THR A 33 8.32 9.42 -3.91
N GLU A 34 8.15 8.99 -2.65
CA GLU A 34 9.26 8.77 -1.72
C GLU A 34 10.05 7.48 -2.02
N SER A 35 9.43 6.42 -2.58
CA SER A 35 10.18 5.23 -2.97
C SER A 35 11.11 5.46 -4.15
N LYS A 36 10.76 6.37 -5.09
CA LYS A 36 11.61 6.69 -6.25
C LYS A 36 12.89 7.45 -5.86
N TYR A 37 12.83 8.32 -4.85
CA TYR A 37 14.01 9.07 -4.36
C TYR A 37 14.84 8.27 -3.35
N SER A 38 14.21 7.44 -2.50
CA SER A 38 14.92 6.70 -1.45
C SER A 38 15.67 5.46 -1.96
N SER A 39 15.30 4.88 -3.11
CA SER A 39 15.97 3.70 -3.66
C SER A 39 17.31 4.01 -4.34
N LEU A 40 17.51 5.25 -4.78
CA LEU A 40 18.74 5.73 -5.39
C LEU A 40 19.56 6.42 -4.31
N ASN A 41 20.52 5.72 -3.69
CA ASN A 41 21.43 6.27 -2.70
C ASN A 41 22.22 7.48 -3.29
N LEU A 42 21.65 8.68 -3.22
CA LEU A 42 22.26 9.92 -3.68
C LEU A 42 23.20 10.49 -2.61
N THR A 43 24.36 10.97 -3.03
CA THR A 43 25.29 11.66 -2.12
C THR A 43 24.78 13.07 -1.80
N LYS A 44 25.29 13.67 -0.72
CA LYS A 44 24.96 15.06 -0.37
C LYS A 44 25.35 16.04 -1.49
N GLU A 45 26.46 15.77 -2.16
CA GLU A 45 26.95 16.54 -3.31
C GLU A 45 25.98 16.46 -4.50
N GLU A 46 25.50 15.27 -4.84
CA GLU A 46 24.50 15.06 -5.90
C GLU A 46 23.17 15.76 -5.59
N GLN A 47 22.70 15.68 -4.34
CA GLN A 47 21.47 16.36 -3.91
C GLN A 47 21.60 17.88 -4.00
N GLN A 48 22.77 18.42 -3.63
CA GLN A 48 23.05 19.84 -3.73
C GLN A 48 23.12 20.29 -5.19
N TRP A 49 23.84 19.54 -6.04
CA TRP A 49 23.95 19.81 -7.46
C TRP A 49 22.59 19.86 -8.15
N ILE A 50 21.68 18.91 -7.85
CA ILE A 50 20.31 18.90 -8.38
C ILE A 50 19.59 20.19 -8.00
N LYS A 51 19.67 20.62 -6.73
CA LYS A 51 19.00 21.85 -6.26
C LYS A 51 19.52 23.09 -6.99
N GLU A 52 20.82 23.18 -7.21
CA GLU A 52 21.48 24.32 -7.86
C GLU A 52 21.20 24.37 -9.37
N ASN A 53 20.98 23.22 -10.00
CA ASN A 53 20.85 23.11 -11.46
C ASN A 53 19.43 22.80 -11.95
N LYS A 54 18.39 22.91 -11.12
CA LYS A 54 16.99 22.62 -11.52
C LYS A 54 16.51 23.41 -12.74
N SER A 55 16.92 24.67 -12.85
CA SER A 55 16.55 25.56 -13.97
C SER A 55 17.56 25.55 -15.11
N ARG A 56 18.72 24.89 -14.94
CA ARG A 56 19.73 24.81 -16.00
C ARG A 56 19.23 23.86 -17.09
N LYS A 57 19.26 24.34 -18.33
CA LYS A 57 19.06 23.50 -19.50
C LYS A 57 20.32 22.64 -19.71
N ILE A 58 20.14 21.33 -19.64
CA ILE A 58 21.18 20.33 -19.88
C ILE A 58 20.98 19.81 -21.29
N THR A 59 21.94 20.06 -22.15
CA THR A 59 21.87 19.72 -23.57
C THR A 59 22.38 18.31 -23.82
N ALA A 60 21.61 17.51 -24.56
CA ALA A 60 22.00 16.16 -24.92
C ALA A 60 21.97 15.95 -26.44
N SER A 61 23.07 15.48 -27.01
CA SER A 61 23.17 15.21 -28.45
C SER A 61 23.26 13.71 -28.76
N PRO A 62 22.45 13.19 -29.70
CA PRO A 62 22.55 11.83 -30.20
C PRO A 62 23.72 11.67 -31.19
N ILE A 63 24.49 10.57 -31.07
CA ILE A 63 25.44 10.16 -32.13
C ILE A 63 24.70 9.37 -33.22
N LEU A 64 23.82 8.46 -32.79
CA LEU A 64 23.06 7.63 -33.69
C LEU A 64 21.80 8.36 -34.15
N ASN A 65 21.84 8.95 -35.34
CA ASN A 65 20.73 9.66 -35.94
C ASN A 65 19.96 8.80 -36.95
N ASN A 66 18.67 9.11 -37.14
CA ASN A 66 17.78 8.43 -38.07
C ASN A 66 17.65 6.92 -37.76
N ASN A 67 17.28 6.62 -36.52
CA ASN A 67 16.91 5.28 -36.08
C ASN A 67 15.92 5.34 -34.90
N MET A 68 15.55 4.18 -34.33
CA MET A 68 14.63 4.14 -33.20
C MET A 68 15.15 4.83 -31.92
N TYR A 69 16.46 5.02 -31.78
CA TYR A 69 17.05 5.71 -30.63
C TYR A 69 16.89 7.23 -30.75
N TYR A 70 17.00 7.78 -31.97
CA TYR A 70 16.73 9.18 -32.22
C TYR A 70 16.24 9.48 -33.64
N TYR A 71 15.17 10.27 -33.71
CA TYR A 71 14.63 10.87 -34.92
C TYR A 71 13.80 12.13 -34.55
N GLU A 72 13.42 12.93 -35.53
CA GLU A 72 12.69 14.18 -35.29
C GLU A 72 11.33 14.20 -35.98
N ILE A 73 10.28 14.55 -35.25
CA ILE A 73 8.94 14.80 -35.80
C ILE A 73 8.67 16.30 -35.69
N HIS A 74 8.51 16.97 -36.84
CA HIS A 74 8.27 18.42 -36.91
C HIS A 74 9.29 19.26 -36.11
N GLY A 75 10.57 18.86 -36.14
CA GLY A 75 11.66 19.53 -35.43
C GLY A 75 11.71 19.25 -33.92
N LYS A 76 10.91 18.30 -33.41
CA LYS A 76 10.98 17.83 -32.01
C LYS A 76 11.64 16.46 -31.93
N ALA A 77 12.55 16.31 -30.98
CA ALA A 77 13.21 15.03 -30.70
C ALA A 77 12.20 13.93 -30.34
N SER A 78 12.49 12.72 -30.79
CA SER A 78 11.71 11.50 -30.57
C SER A 78 12.64 10.29 -30.60
N GLY A 79 12.20 9.17 -30.02
CA GLY A 79 13.00 7.95 -29.92
C GLY A 79 13.35 7.57 -28.48
N VAL A 80 14.12 6.49 -28.32
CA VAL A 80 14.53 5.97 -27.02
C VAL A 80 15.24 7.04 -26.19
N LEU A 81 16.13 7.84 -26.80
CA LEU A 81 16.92 8.84 -26.07
C LEU A 81 16.05 9.96 -25.49
N GLU A 82 14.97 10.35 -26.17
CA GLU A 82 14.01 11.32 -25.65
C GLU A 82 13.22 10.75 -24.46
N ASP A 83 12.80 9.48 -24.54
CA ASP A 83 12.13 8.81 -23.42
C ASP A 83 13.08 8.64 -22.21
N LEU A 84 14.38 8.41 -22.44
CA LEU A 84 15.40 8.38 -21.38
C LEU A 84 15.59 9.77 -20.75
N SER A 85 15.67 10.83 -21.54
CA SER A 85 15.73 12.21 -21.03
C SER A 85 14.52 12.55 -20.17
N LYS A 86 13.31 12.20 -20.61
CA LYS A 86 12.09 12.38 -19.82
C LYS A 86 12.13 11.61 -18.50
N TYR A 87 12.55 10.35 -18.54
CA TYR A 87 12.70 9.55 -17.32
C TYR A 87 13.66 10.20 -16.32
N ILE A 88 14.81 10.70 -16.80
CA ILE A 88 15.80 11.40 -15.97
C ILE A 88 15.22 12.71 -15.40
N ASN A 89 14.49 13.46 -16.21
CA ASN A 89 13.86 14.72 -15.79
C ASN A 89 12.80 14.48 -14.72
N GLU A 90 11.94 13.47 -14.89
CA GLU A 90 10.95 13.05 -13.89
C GLU A 90 11.62 12.55 -12.60
N LEU A 91 12.74 11.83 -12.73
CA LEU A 91 13.45 11.26 -11.60
C LEU A 91 14.13 12.32 -10.72
N TYR A 92 14.78 13.32 -11.32
CA TYR A 92 15.57 14.30 -10.56
C TYR A 92 14.99 15.72 -10.54
N GLY A 93 13.99 16.03 -11.35
CA GLY A 93 13.45 17.38 -11.50
C GLY A 93 14.45 18.34 -12.17
N ILE A 94 15.27 17.83 -13.09
CA ILE A 94 16.21 18.60 -13.93
C ILE A 94 15.66 18.71 -15.36
N ASN A 95 16.28 19.53 -16.21
CA ASN A 95 15.85 19.73 -17.61
C ASN A 95 16.90 19.25 -18.62
N VAL A 96 16.94 17.95 -18.88
CA VAL A 96 17.68 17.34 -19.99
C VAL A 96 16.84 17.43 -21.26
N GLU A 97 17.38 18.07 -22.29
CA GLU A 97 16.76 18.18 -23.61
C GLU A 97 17.64 17.52 -24.67
N THR A 98 17.08 16.51 -25.36
CA THR A 98 17.78 15.87 -26.47
C THR A 98 17.50 16.64 -27.77
N ASN A 99 18.54 17.02 -28.52
CA ASN A 99 18.41 17.63 -29.84
C ASN A 99 19.64 17.34 -30.71
N ASN A 100 19.49 17.45 -32.04
CA ASN A 100 20.57 17.22 -33.01
C ASN A 100 21.24 18.52 -33.49
N ASN A 101 20.78 19.68 -33.03
CA ASN A 101 21.27 20.99 -33.50
C ASN A 101 22.58 21.40 -32.83
N ASN A 102 22.91 20.80 -31.69
CA ASN A 102 24.13 21.10 -30.96
C ASN A 102 25.28 20.25 -31.49
N SER A 103 26.42 20.89 -31.79
CA SER A 103 27.66 20.17 -32.11
C SER A 103 27.92 19.14 -30.99
N SER A 104 28.29 17.91 -31.35
CA SER A 104 28.57 16.87 -30.35
C SER A 104 29.67 17.30 -29.37
N SER A 105 30.52 18.26 -29.77
CA SER A 105 31.55 18.86 -28.92
C SER A 105 31.03 19.84 -27.87
N ASP A 106 29.85 20.44 -28.04
CA ASP A 106 29.33 21.50 -27.15
C ASP A 106 28.25 21.03 -26.17
N SER A 107 27.76 19.81 -26.32
CA SER A 107 26.66 19.27 -25.49
C SER A 107 27.15 18.76 -24.14
N ASP A 108 26.31 18.91 -23.11
CA ASP A 108 26.59 18.41 -21.76
C ASP A 108 26.59 16.87 -21.74
N ILE A 109 25.69 16.26 -22.51
CA ILE A 109 25.53 14.80 -22.66
C ILE A 109 25.65 14.43 -24.13
N ILE A 110 26.38 13.35 -24.42
CA ILE A 110 26.44 12.74 -25.74
C ILE A 110 25.93 11.31 -25.62
N TRP A 111 24.80 11.04 -26.27
CA TRP A 111 24.15 9.74 -26.25
C TRP A 111 24.73 8.77 -27.29
N SER A 112 24.67 7.48 -26.96
CA SER A 112 25.09 6.38 -27.86
C SER A 112 26.59 6.43 -28.18
N SER A 113 27.37 6.90 -27.22
CA SER A 113 28.83 6.96 -27.28
C SER A 113 29.43 5.57 -27.13
N GLU A 114 30.38 5.24 -28.02
CA GLU A 114 31.23 4.08 -27.89
C GLU A 114 32.47 4.39 -27.04
N ASN A 115 32.92 3.41 -26.25
CA ASN A 115 33.97 3.54 -25.23
C ASN A 115 35.32 4.08 -25.74
N ASN A 116 35.57 4.05 -27.06
CA ASN A 116 36.87 4.36 -27.65
C ASN A 116 36.97 5.75 -28.29
N ASN A 117 35.89 6.54 -28.31
CA ASN A 117 35.86 7.81 -29.04
C ASN A 117 36.09 9.05 -28.15
N TYR A 118 36.17 8.91 -26.83
CA TYR A 118 36.26 10.04 -25.90
C TYR A 118 37.34 9.82 -24.84
N ASN A 119 38.15 10.87 -24.59
CA ASN A 119 39.13 10.85 -23.51
C ASN A 119 38.41 10.84 -22.16
N LYS A 120 38.73 9.86 -21.30
CA LYS A 120 38.15 9.72 -19.96
C LYS A 120 38.53 10.89 -19.03
N GLU A 121 39.56 11.65 -19.38
CA GLU A 121 39.93 12.86 -18.65
C GLU A 121 38.95 14.02 -18.89
N ASP A 122 38.29 14.06 -20.05
CA ASP A 122 37.35 15.12 -20.44
C ASP A 122 35.88 14.74 -20.24
N TYR A 123 35.57 13.43 -20.21
CA TYR A 123 34.21 12.91 -20.16
C TYR A 123 34.03 11.82 -19.09
N TYR A 124 32.91 11.87 -18.39
CA TYR A 124 32.40 10.76 -17.60
C TYR A 124 31.62 9.81 -18.51
N ILE A 125 32.08 8.56 -18.64
CA ILE A 125 31.40 7.54 -19.46
C ILE A 125 30.55 6.64 -18.56
N THR A 126 29.25 6.56 -18.83
CA THR A 126 28.32 5.74 -18.05
C THR A 126 28.51 4.24 -18.32
N ASN A 127 27.88 3.40 -17.49
CA ASN A 127 27.61 2.02 -17.85
C ASN A 127 26.71 1.96 -19.11
N PRO A 128 26.77 0.87 -19.89
CA PRO A 128 25.93 0.75 -21.07
C PRO A 128 24.48 0.63 -20.61
N TYR A 129 23.62 1.49 -21.13
CA TYR A 129 22.18 1.47 -20.85
C TYR A 129 21.44 0.50 -21.78
N ASP A 130 22.04 0.19 -22.93
CA ASP A 130 21.56 -0.82 -23.87
C ASP A 130 22.76 -1.40 -24.64
N SER A 131 22.54 -2.48 -25.39
CA SER A 131 23.56 -3.08 -26.25
C SER A 131 22.97 -3.56 -27.56
N ILE A 132 23.70 -3.31 -28.65
CA ILE A 132 23.42 -3.87 -29.96
C ILE A 132 24.35 -5.06 -30.14
N LYS A 133 23.78 -6.27 -30.14
CA LYS A 133 24.52 -7.50 -30.39
C LYS A 133 24.64 -7.74 -31.87
N LEU A 134 25.87 -7.77 -32.37
CA LEU A 134 26.17 -7.99 -33.77
C LEU A 134 26.93 -9.31 -33.94
N LYS A 135 26.60 -10.00 -35.01
CA LYS A 135 27.15 -11.30 -35.37
C LYS A 135 27.78 -11.20 -36.75
N LEU A 136 28.87 -11.93 -36.92
CA LEU A 136 29.54 -12.10 -38.20
C LEU A 136 29.08 -13.40 -38.84
N TYR A 137 28.60 -13.30 -40.08
CA TYR A 137 28.16 -14.42 -40.89
C TYR A 137 29.00 -14.51 -42.16
N THR A 138 29.58 -15.68 -42.43
CA THR A 138 30.59 -15.85 -43.48
C THR A 138 30.41 -17.18 -44.22
N HIS A 139 30.95 -17.27 -45.43
CA HIS A 139 30.98 -18.50 -46.25
C HIS A 139 31.82 -19.63 -45.65
N GLY A 140 32.69 -19.34 -44.69
CA GLY A 140 33.50 -20.34 -43.98
C GLY A 140 33.55 -20.11 -42.48
N LYS A 141 33.94 -21.14 -41.71
CA LYS A 141 34.23 -20.99 -40.27
C LYS A 141 35.46 -20.11 -40.09
N ILE A 142 35.31 -19.07 -39.28
CA ILE A 142 36.40 -18.15 -38.94
C ILE A 142 36.72 -18.27 -37.46
N LYS A 143 38.00 -18.36 -37.13
CA LYS A 143 38.48 -18.42 -35.74
C LYS A 143 39.10 -17.09 -35.26
N SER A 144 39.57 -16.24 -36.17
CA SER A 144 40.24 -14.98 -35.83
C SER A 144 39.93 -13.84 -36.82
N LEU A 145 40.11 -12.58 -36.37
CA LEU A 145 39.94 -11.40 -37.24
C LEU A 145 40.98 -11.34 -38.37
N LYS A 146 42.15 -11.96 -38.21
CA LYS A 146 43.19 -11.99 -39.26
C LYS A 146 42.72 -12.74 -40.51
N GLU A 147 41.85 -13.74 -40.35
CA GLU A 147 41.28 -14.51 -41.47
C GLU A 147 40.26 -13.71 -42.31
N LEU A 148 39.93 -12.48 -41.90
CA LEU A 148 39.10 -11.53 -42.66
C LEU A 148 39.92 -10.54 -43.49
N GLU A 149 41.24 -10.56 -43.36
CA GLU A 149 42.11 -9.63 -44.08
C GLU A 149 41.97 -9.82 -45.59
N GLY A 150 41.74 -8.72 -46.32
CA GLY A 150 41.49 -8.72 -47.76
C GLY A 150 40.10 -9.23 -48.19
N ARG A 151 39.28 -9.78 -47.29
CA ARG A 151 37.96 -10.34 -47.63
C ARG A 151 36.85 -9.30 -47.43
N PRO A 152 36.03 -9.00 -48.45
CA PRO A 152 34.96 -8.01 -48.34
C PRO A 152 33.86 -8.49 -47.39
N ILE A 153 33.55 -7.68 -46.38
CA ILE A 153 32.50 -7.93 -45.38
C ILE A 153 31.45 -6.83 -45.48
N ALA A 154 30.21 -7.18 -45.82
CA ALA A 154 29.14 -6.20 -45.86
C ALA A 154 28.75 -5.72 -44.45
N ILE A 155 28.48 -4.43 -44.32
CA ILE A 155 27.98 -3.83 -43.10
C ILE A 155 27.01 -2.70 -43.43
N HIS A 156 25.89 -2.67 -42.72
CA HIS A 156 24.90 -1.63 -42.93
C HIS A 156 25.46 -0.25 -42.58
N LYS A 157 25.10 0.79 -43.35
CA LYS A 157 25.54 2.18 -43.13
C LYS A 157 25.31 2.73 -41.70
N TYR A 158 24.40 2.12 -40.93
CA TYR A 158 24.14 2.49 -39.54
C TYR A 158 25.31 2.18 -38.60
N PHE A 159 26.19 1.25 -38.99
CA PHE A 159 27.34 0.84 -38.18
C PHE A 159 28.68 1.37 -38.73
N LYS A 160 28.66 2.54 -39.37
CA LYS A 160 29.86 3.19 -39.93
C LYS A 160 30.96 3.42 -38.89
N ASP A 161 30.63 3.55 -37.61
CA ASP A 161 31.64 3.72 -36.57
C ASP A 161 32.43 2.43 -36.29
N LEU A 162 31.81 1.25 -36.44
CA LEU A 162 32.54 -0.02 -36.44
C LEU A 162 33.56 -0.09 -37.58
N VAL A 163 33.23 0.47 -38.75
CA VAL A 163 34.16 0.56 -39.88
C VAL A 163 35.41 1.37 -39.50
N LYS A 164 35.26 2.43 -38.70
CA LYS A 164 36.39 3.22 -38.20
C LYS A 164 37.23 2.43 -37.19
N ILE A 165 36.60 1.74 -36.24
CA ILE A 165 37.29 0.96 -35.19
C ILE A 165 38.14 -0.17 -35.78
N TYR A 166 37.62 -0.83 -36.81
CA TYR A 166 38.24 -1.98 -37.47
C TYR A 166 38.93 -1.61 -38.78
N LYS A 167 39.16 -0.31 -39.02
CA LYS A 167 39.86 0.19 -40.21
C LYS A 167 41.23 -0.47 -40.33
N GLY A 168 41.51 -1.03 -41.51
CA GLY A 168 42.76 -1.75 -41.80
C GLY A 168 42.83 -3.18 -41.22
N LYS A 169 41.82 -3.65 -40.48
CA LYS A 169 41.72 -5.04 -39.99
C LYS A 169 40.65 -5.85 -40.73
N VAL A 170 39.60 -5.18 -41.19
CA VAL A 170 38.49 -5.78 -41.95
C VAL A 170 38.20 -4.89 -43.14
N ASN A 171 37.99 -5.50 -44.32
CA ASN A 171 37.59 -4.77 -45.53
C ASN A 171 36.06 -4.68 -45.58
N PHE A 172 35.51 -3.50 -45.25
CA PHE A 172 34.06 -3.32 -45.19
C PHE A 172 33.45 -2.83 -46.50
N VAL A 173 32.35 -3.47 -46.92
CA VAL A 173 31.46 -2.99 -47.98
C VAL A 173 30.24 -2.36 -47.32
N ILE A 174 30.08 -1.04 -47.44
CA ILE A 174 28.96 -0.34 -46.85
C ILE A 174 27.74 -0.52 -47.75
N ILE A 175 26.64 -0.96 -47.16
CA ILE A 175 25.36 -1.16 -47.86
C ILE A 175 24.27 -0.28 -47.26
N ASP A 176 23.30 0.08 -48.12
CA ASP A 176 22.15 0.91 -47.75
C ASP A 176 20.89 0.10 -47.49
N ASN A 177 20.70 -1.01 -48.21
CA ASN A 177 19.59 -1.93 -47.99
C ASN A 177 20.16 -3.31 -47.61
N ILE A 178 19.63 -3.87 -46.52
CA ILE A 178 20.01 -5.20 -46.06
C ILE A 178 19.73 -6.25 -47.13
N GLN A 179 18.70 -6.08 -47.96
CA GLN A 179 18.38 -7.03 -49.02
C GLN A 179 19.50 -7.14 -50.08
N ASP A 180 20.33 -6.11 -50.23
CA ASP A 180 21.49 -6.16 -51.13
C ASP A 180 22.53 -7.18 -50.66
N ILE A 181 22.58 -7.48 -49.34
CA ILE A 181 23.46 -8.53 -48.79
C ILE A 181 23.17 -9.86 -49.47
N LYS A 182 21.89 -10.20 -49.67
CA LYS A 182 21.52 -11.51 -50.22
C LYS A 182 22.21 -11.70 -51.57
N LYS A 183 21.98 -10.75 -52.49
CA LYS A 183 22.53 -10.79 -53.83
C LYS A 183 24.06 -10.82 -53.79
N LEU A 184 24.68 -9.88 -53.06
CA LEU A 184 26.14 -9.79 -52.97
C LEU A 184 26.77 -11.07 -52.36
N TYR A 185 26.10 -11.69 -51.38
CA TYR A 185 26.61 -12.88 -50.71
C TYR A 185 26.46 -14.13 -51.61
N GLU A 186 25.32 -14.27 -52.28
CA GLU A 186 25.03 -15.38 -53.20
C GLU A 186 25.90 -15.32 -54.47
N ASP A 187 26.13 -14.11 -54.99
CA ASP A 187 27.01 -13.85 -56.15
C ASP A 187 28.52 -13.96 -55.77
N ASN A 188 28.83 -14.18 -54.48
CA ASN A 188 30.18 -14.22 -53.90
C ASN A 188 30.98 -12.90 -54.00
N ASP A 189 30.30 -11.77 -54.21
CA ASP A 189 30.91 -10.42 -54.17
C ASP A 189 31.36 -10.03 -52.75
N ILE A 190 30.72 -10.60 -51.73
CA ILE A 190 31.12 -10.47 -50.32
C ILE A 190 31.41 -11.85 -49.70
N TYR A 191 32.44 -11.91 -48.86
CA TYR A 191 32.77 -13.12 -48.11
C TYR A 191 31.84 -13.38 -46.91
N GLY A 192 31.25 -12.30 -46.40
CA GLY A 192 30.40 -12.31 -45.23
C GLY A 192 29.76 -10.96 -44.97
N PHE A 193 28.96 -10.90 -43.91
CA PHE A 193 28.30 -9.68 -43.49
C PHE A 193 28.17 -9.61 -41.96
N ILE A 194 28.10 -8.39 -41.44
CA ILE A 194 27.83 -8.12 -40.02
C ILE A 194 26.40 -7.63 -39.86
N GLY A 195 25.67 -8.28 -38.97
CA GLY A 195 24.29 -7.92 -38.64
C GLY A 195 23.86 -8.58 -37.34
N ASN A 196 22.72 -8.19 -36.79
CA ASN A 196 22.16 -8.91 -35.65
C ASN A 196 21.63 -10.31 -36.07
N SER A 197 21.09 -11.08 -35.13
CA SER A 197 20.49 -12.40 -35.42
C SER A 197 19.34 -12.34 -36.42
N GLU A 198 18.64 -11.21 -36.48
CA GLU A 198 17.43 -11.05 -37.28
C GLU A 198 17.73 -10.80 -38.75
N VAL A 199 18.89 -10.22 -39.08
CA VAL A 199 19.31 -10.04 -40.48
C VAL A 199 19.24 -11.35 -41.26
N ILE A 200 19.75 -12.45 -40.70
CA ILE A 200 19.74 -13.74 -41.40
C ILE A 200 18.30 -14.15 -41.75
N LYS A 201 17.36 -13.97 -40.80
CA LYS A 201 15.98 -14.40 -40.97
C LYS A 201 15.31 -13.65 -42.14
N GLY A 202 15.71 -12.41 -42.41
CA GLY A 202 15.18 -11.58 -43.49
C GLY A 202 15.83 -11.78 -44.87
N LEU A 203 17.05 -12.33 -44.94
CA LEU A 203 17.80 -12.44 -46.19
C LEU A 203 17.40 -13.62 -47.10
N LYS A 204 16.73 -14.66 -46.56
CA LYS A 204 16.29 -15.83 -47.35
C LYS A 204 17.39 -16.37 -48.29
N LEU A 205 18.58 -16.65 -47.73
CA LEU A 205 19.68 -17.25 -48.49
C LEU A 205 19.25 -18.63 -49.04
N SER A 206 19.70 -18.95 -50.24
CA SER A 206 19.45 -20.23 -50.91
C SER A 206 19.98 -21.42 -50.09
N HIS A 207 19.24 -22.54 -50.11
CA HIS A 207 19.51 -23.73 -49.26
C HIS A 207 20.88 -24.37 -49.48
N ASN A 208 21.54 -24.08 -50.61
CA ASN A 208 22.85 -24.65 -50.95
C ASN A 208 24.03 -23.82 -50.43
N GLN A 209 23.79 -22.65 -49.82
CA GLN A 209 24.85 -21.81 -49.29
C GLN A 209 25.04 -22.01 -47.78
N THR A 210 26.27 -22.35 -47.39
CA THR A 210 26.58 -22.62 -45.99
C THR A 210 26.91 -21.31 -45.26
N LEU A 211 26.03 -20.92 -44.34
CA LEU A 211 26.23 -19.74 -43.51
C LEU A 211 26.87 -20.12 -42.17
N TYR A 212 28.09 -19.64 -41.91
CA TYR A 212 28.77 -19.86 -40.64
C TYR A 212 28.67 -18.62 -39.75
N GLN A 213 28.13 -18.78 -38.54
CA GLN A 213 28.23 -17.77 -37.49
C GLN A 213 29.58 -17.91 -36.78
N SER A 214 30.41 -16.86 -36.75
CA SER A 214 31.73 -16.93 -36.13
C SER A 214 31.71 -16.66 -34.62
N ASN A 215 32.58 -17.35 -33.87
CA ASN A 215 32.79 -17.16 -32.42
C ASN A 215 33.46 -15.83 -32.05
N ILE A 216 33.97 -15.05 -33.01
CA ILE A 216 34.51 -13.71 -32.74
C ILE A 216 33.41 -12.63 -32.67
N SER A 217 32.13 -13.01 -32.80
CA SER A 217 30.98 -12.10 -32.83
C SER A 217 30.92 -11.14 -31.64
N ASN A 218 31.28 -11.59 -30.43
CA ASN A 218 31.29 -10.75 -29.22
C ASN A 218 32.20 -9.50 -29.33
N LYS A 219 33.16 -9.49 -30.26
CA LYS A 219 34.02 -8.32 -30.50
C LYS A 219 33.28 -7.17 -31.21
N PHE A 220 32.16 -7.46 -31.86
CA PHE A 220 31.33 -6.48 -32.57
C PHE A 220 30.14 -5.98 -31.73
N ASP A 221 29.99 -6.43 -30.49
CA ASP A 221 28.93 -5.96 -29.60
C ASP A 221 29.14 -4.48 -29.26
N ILE A 222 28.12 -3.66 -29.53
CA ILE A 222 28.15 -2.22 -29.26
C ILE A 222 27.37 -1.97 -27.97
N GLY A 223 28.06 -1.54 -26.91
CA GLY A 223 27.42 -1.05 -25.69
C GLY A 223 27.08 0.43 -25.81
N LEU A 224 25.78 0.75 -25.85
CA LEU A 224 25.30 2.13 -25.95
C LEU A 224 25.44 2.83 -24.60
N ARG A 225 26.25 3.89 -24.55
CA ARG A 225 26.58 4.64 -23.32
C ARG A 225 26.28 6.12 -23.49
N ALA A 226 26.22 6.84 -22.36
CA ALA A 226 26.25 8.29 -22.35
C ALA A 226 27.67 8.76 -21.99
N ALA A 227 28.17 9.78 -22.70
CA ALA A 227 29.36 10.51 -22.33
C ALA A 227 28.95 11.89 -21.82
N VAL A 228 29.33 12.23 -20.58
CA VAL A 228 28.95 13.49 -19.93
C VAL A 228 30.19 14.38 -19.80
N LYS A 229 30.14 15.59 -20.36
CA LYS A 229 31.29 16.50 -20.49
C LYS A 229 31.58 17.21 -19.16
N LYS A 230 32.82 17.12 -18.65
CA LYS A 230 33.38 17.95 -17.56
C LYS A 230 32.50 18.19 -16.31
N ASP A 231 31.56 17.31 -16.00
CA ASP A 231 30.77 17.32 -14.76
C ASP A 231 30.59 15.89 -14.24
N LYS A 232 31.42 15.51 -13.27
CA LYS A 232 31.41 14.16 -12.68
C LYS A 232 30.14 13.90 -11.86
N VAL A 233 29.52 14.95 -11.29
CA VAL A 233 28.30 14.82 -10.48
C VAL A 233 27.12 14.54 -11.40
N LEU A 234 26.98 15.31 -12.49
CA LEU A 234 26.01 15.01 -13.54
C LEU A 234 26.26 13.61 -14.13
N GLY A 235 27.50 13.26 -14.44
CA GLY A 235 27.86 11.92 -14.92
C GLY A 235 27.40 10.79 -13.99
N SER A 236 27.62 10.95 -12.68
CA SER A 236 27.15 10.01 -11.65
C SER A 236 25.61 9.91 -11.62
N LEU A 237 24.92 11.06 -11.64
CA LEU A 237 23.45 11.13 -11.65
C LEU A 237 22.85 10.41 -12.86
N ILE A 238 23.36 10.69 -14.06
CA ILE A 238 22.92 10.03 -15.30
C ILE A 238 23.19 8.52 -15.23
N ASN A 239 24.37 8.10 -14.77
CA ASN A 239 24.69 6.67 -14.62
C ASN A 239 23.77 5.96 -13.64
N LYS A 240 23.44 6.59 -12.50
CA LYS A 240 22.50 6.06 -11.50
C LYS A 240 21.08 5.97 -12.05
N ALA A 241 20.63 6.97 -12.80
CA ALA A 241 19.32 6.96 -13.45
C ALA A 241 19.22 5.84 -14.50
N LEU A 242 20.22 5.71 -15.36
CA LEU A 242 20.22 4.66 -16.39
C LEU A 242 20.25 3.25 -15.78
N LYS A 243 20.93 3.07 -14.64
CA LYS A 243 20.94 1.79 -13.90
C LYS A 243 19.62 1.48 -13.18
N SER A 244 18.84 2.49 -12.80
CA SER A 244 17.56 2.27 -12.11
C SER A 244 16.43 1.86 -13.04
N ILE A 245 16.63 1.99 -14.36
CA ILE A 245 15.63 1.62 -15.36
C ILE A 245 15.37 0.11 -15.30
N PRO A 246 14.14 -0.33 -14.99
CA PRO A 246 13.80 -1.73 -15.04
C PRO A 246 13.95 -2.29 -16.46
N LYS A 247 14.52 -3.49 -16.59
CA LYS A 247 14.74 -4.14 -17.90
C LYS A 247 13.46 -4.20 -18.75
N LYS A 248 12.33 -4.57 -18.13
CA LYS A 248 11.00 -4.62 -18.78
C LYS A 248 10.55 -3.25 -19.30
N TYR A 249 10.85 -2.16 -18.58
CA TYR A 249 10.51 -0.81 -19.02
C TYR A 249 11.37 -0.37 -20.22
N MET A 250 12.67 -0.69 -20.19
CA MET A 250 13.56 -0.44 -21.34
C MET A 250 13.10 -1.19 -22.58
N GLU A 251 12.69 -2.46 -22.44
CA GLU A 251 12.13 -3.24 -23.54
C GLU A 251 10.85 -2.59 -24.10
N GLN A 252 9.93 -2.11 -23.25
CA GLN A 252 8.73 -1.41 -23.70
C GLN A 252 9.03 -0.11 -24.46
N ILE A 253 9.97 0.70 -23.97
CA ILE A 253 10.42 1.92 -24.66
C ILE A 253 10.98 1.58 -26.04
N LYS A 254 11.79 0.52 -26.14
CA LYS A 254 12.37 0.09 -27.42
C LYS A 254 11.30 -0.36 -28.41
N ILE A 255 10.35 -1.19 -28.00
CA ILE A 255 9.23 -1.65 -28.86
C ILE A 255 8.41 -0.46 -29.37
N LYS A 256 7.99 0.42 -28.46
CA LYS A 256 7.22 1.63 -28.78
C LYS A 256 7.97 2.48 -29.81
N ASN A 257 9.24 2.80 -29.57
CA ASN A 257 10.01 3.66 -30.46
C ASN A 257 10.36 2.98 -31.78
N GLN A 258 10.52 1.65 -31.80
CA GLN A 258 10.65 0.89 -33.03
C GLN A 258 9.40 1.08 -33.91
N LEU A 259 8.20 0.88 -33.35
CA LEU A 259 6.93 1.09 -34.07
C LEU A 259 6.75 2.54 -34.54
N ASN A 260 7.05 3.51 -33.68
CA ASN A 260 6.94 4.92 -34.04
C ASN A 260 7.93 5.31 -35.14
N TYR A 261 9.15 4.78 -35.07
CA TYR A 261 10.17 5.06 -36.06
C TYR A 261 9.85 4.41 -37.41
N LEU A 262 9.29 3.20 -37.41
CA LEU A 262 8.73 2.55 -38.60
C LEU A 262 7.66 3.44 -39.24
N LYS A 263 6.69 3.91 -38.45
CA LYS A 263 5.63 4.83 -38.91
C LYS A 263 6.19 6.15 -39.45
N TYR A 264 7.20 6.71 -38.80
CA TYR A 264 7.91 7.91 -39.26
C TYR A 264 8.67 7.70 -40.57
N SER A 265 9.27 6.51 -40.74
CA SER A 265 10.05 6.16 -41.94
C SER A 265 9.16 5.91 -43.16
N LEU A 266 7.89 5.56 -42.95
CA LEU A 266 6.91 5.35 -44.00
C LEU A 266 6.52 6.66 -44.66
N LYS A 267 7.04 6.88 -45.87
CA LYS A 267 6.71 8.03 -46.71
C LYS A 267 5.68 7.66 -47.78
N PHE A 268 4.43 8.01 -47.50
CA PHE A 268 3.33 7.85 -48.44
C PHE A 268 3.18 9.08 -49.37
N THR A 269 2.85 8.83 -50.64
CA THR A 269 2.41 9.88 -51.57
C THR A 269 1.04 10.40 -51.16
N ASP A 270 0.64 11.56 -51.69
CA ASP A 270 -0.67 12.12 -51.33
C ASP A 270 -1.83 11.24 -51.83
N GLU A 271 -1.65 10.56 -52.97
CA GLU A 271 -2.60 9.55 -53.47
C GLU A 271 -2.76 8.35 -52.52
N GLU A 272 -1.67 7.85 -51.97
CA GLU A 272 -1.67 6.73 -51.01
C GLU A 272 -2.32 7.13 -49.68
N LYS A 273 -2.01 8.35 -49.18
CA LYS A 273 -2.65 8.90 -47.98
C LYS A 273 -4.16 9.04 -48.18
N ASP A 274 -4.58 9.55 -49.33
CA ASP A 274 -6.00 9.68 -49.66
C ASP A 274 -6.67 8.31 -49.80
N TRP A 275 -5.98 7.31 -50.33
CA TRP A 275 -6.47 5.94 -50.38
C TRP A 275 -6.69 5.37 -48.98
N LEU A 276 -5.73 5.52 -48.06
CA LEU A 276 -5.84 5.09 -46.65
C LEU A 276 -6.98 5.81 -45.92
N ARG A 277 -7.13 7.12 -46.12
CA ARG A 277 -8.23 7.91 -45.57
C ARG A 277 -9.60 7.43 -46.06
N LYS A 278 -9.73 7.09 -47.36
CA LYS A 278 -10.97 6.55 -47.94
C LYS A 278 -11.25 5.11 -47.51
N ASN A 279 -10.23 4.34 -47.16
CA ASN A 279 -10.32 2.90 -46.86
C ASN A 279 -9.93 2.58 -45.42
N GLN A 280 -10.67 3.14 -44.46
CA GLN A 280 -10.45 2.92 -43.03
C GLN A 280 -10.75 1.49 -42.56
N ASN A 281 -11.59 0.73 -43.28
CA ASN A 281 -11.90 -0.66 -42.98
C ASN A 281 -11.53 -1.55 -44.17
N ILE A 282 -10.36 -2.18 -44.10
CA ILE A 282 -9.79 -3.00 -45.17
C ILE A 282 -10.22 -4.47 -44.99
N PRO A 283 -10.92 -5.07 -45.96
CA PRO A 283 -11.37 -6.46 -45.88
C PRO A 283 -10.21 -7.44 -46.07
N ILE A 284 -10.01 -8.32 -45.10
CA ILE A 284 -8.92 -9.31 -45.09
C ILE A 284 -9.48 -10.74 -45.07
N LYS A 285 -8.75 -11.68 -45.66
CA LYS A 285 -8.97 -13.13 -45.52
C LYS A 285 -7.78 -13.77 -44.82
N ILE A 286 -8.06 -14.62 -43.85
CA ILE A 286 -7.05 -15.40 -43.13
C ILE A 286 -7.25 -16.86 -43.53
N ASN A 287 -6.27 -17.47 -44.19
CA ASN A 287 -6.39 -18.81 -44.76
C ASN A 287 -6.32 -19.90 -43.69
N TYR A 288 -5.50 -19.70 -42.65
CA TYR A 288 -5.23 -20.66 -41.59
C TYR A 288 -5.61 -20.08 -40.22
N LYS A 289 -6.40 -20.81 -39.43
CA LYS A 289 -6.89 -20.36 -38.12
C LYS A 289 -6.47 -21.35 -37.03
N PHE A 290 -5.29 -21.15 -36.45
CA PHE A 290 -4.80 -22.01 -35.38
C PHE A 290 -4.34 -21.20 -34.18
N GLU A 291 -4.79 -21.56 -32.99
CA GLU A 291 -4.14 -21.11 -31.76
C GLU A 291 -2.72 -21.71 -31.68
N PRO A 292 -1.70 -20.98 -31.20
CA PRO A 292 -1.69 -19.58 -30.77
C PRO A 292 -1.36 -18.58 -31.89
N TYR A 293 -1.21 -19.03 -33.14
CA TYR A 293 -0.91 -18.13 -34.26
C TYR A 293 -2.05 -17.13 -34.51
N TYR A 294 -3.29 -17.51 -34.24
CA TYR A 294 -4.49 -16.71 -34.49
C TYR A 294 -5.64 -17.06 -33.52
N TYR A 295 -6.37 -16.05 -33.02
CA TYR A 295 -7.56 -16.21 -32.18
C TYR A 295 -8.84 -15.82 -32.92
N ARG A 296 -9.96 -16.50 -32.61
CA ARG A 296 -11.26 -16.37 -33.30
C ARG A 296 -11.76 -14.93 -33.43
N ASP A 297 -11.49 -14.08 -32.45
CA ASP A 297 -11.74 -12.65 -32.52
C ASP A 297 -10.42 -11.90 -32.64
N LEU A 298 -10.31 -11.02 -33.64
CA LEU A 298 -9.17 -10.09 -33.89
C LEU A 298 -8.79 -9.21 -32.68
N LYS A 299 -9.51 -9.34 -31.55
CA LYS A 299 -9.30 -8.62 -30.30
C LYS A 299 -8.41 -9.36 -29.28
N HIS A 300 -8.08 -10.64 -29.50
CA HIS A 300 -7.28 -11.45 -28.55
C HIS A 300 -5.83 -11.66 -29.04
N LYS A 301 -4.90 -12.04 -28.15
CA LYS A 301 -3.44 -12.09 -28.40
C LYS A 301 -3.02 -13.31 -29.21
N GLY A 302 -2.33 -13.14 -30.34
CA GLY A 302 -1.73 -14.23 -31.14
C GLY A 302 -0.76 -13.67 -32.17
N ILE A 303 0.18 -14.48 -32.68
CA ILE A 303 1.28 -14.01 -33.56
C ILE A 303 0.77 -13.18 -34.75
N LEU A 304 -0.25 -13.69 -35.44
CA LEU A 304 -0.85 -12.99 -36.59
C LEU A 304 -1.62 -11.75 -36.14
N ASN A 305 -2.28 -11.78 -34.99
CA ASN A 305 -3.02 -10.63 -34.45
C ASN A 305 -2.04 -9.51 -34.06
N ASP A 306 -0.90 -9.82 -33.46
CA ASP A 306 0.14 -8.83 -33.12
C ASP A 306 0.71 -8.20 -34.40
N TYR A 307 0.91 -8.99 -35.44
CA TYR A 307 1.33 -8.48 -36.76
C TYR A 307 0.27 -7.60 -37.41
N ILE A 308 -1.01 -7.99 -37.37
CA ILE A 308 -2.13 -7.19 -37.87
C ILE A 308 -2.24 -5.88 -37.10
N ASN A 309 -2.20 -5.91 -35.77
CA ASN A 309 -2.26 -4.73 -34.90
C ASN A 309 -1.11 -3.75 -35.21
N MET A 310 0.09 -4.28 -35.46
CA MET A 310 1.20 -3.47 -35.93
C MET A 310 0.90 -2.81 -37.28
N LEU A 311 0.38 -3.56 -38.26
CA LEU A 311 0.01 -2.99 -39.56
C LEU A 311 -1.08 -1.91 -39.43
N GLU A 312 -2.11 -2.15 -38.61
CA GLU A 312 -3.16 -1.16 -38.30
C GLU A 312 -2.53 0.12 -37.73
N TYR A 313 -1.58 -0.01 -36.79
CA TYR A 313 -0.87 1.12 -36.22
C TYR A 313 -0.04 1.91 -37.24
N LEU A 314 0.70 1.20 -38.11
CA LEU A 314 1.55 1.81 -39.13
C LEU A 314 0.74 2.56 -40.19
N LEU A 315 -0.38 1.99 -40.61
CA LEU A 315 -1.20 2.48 -41.71
C LEU A 315 -2.35 3.39 -41.28
N ASP A 316 -2.69 3.42 -39.99
CA ASP A 316 -3.82 4.16 -39.44
C ASP A 316 -5.16 3.75 -40.08
N VAL A 317 -5.37 2.42 -40.14
CA VAL A 317 -6.56 1.75 -40.70
C VAL A 317 -6.92 0.55 -39.83
N SER A 318 -8.12 0.00 -40.00
CA SER A 318 -8.49 -1.28 -39.39
C SER A 318 -8.70 -2.38 -40.42
N PHE A 319 -8.17 -3.56 -40.12
CA PHE A 319 -8.40 -4.78 -40.88
C PHE A 319 -9.59 -5.55 -40.31
N LYS A 320 -10.53 -5.93 -41.17
CA LYS A 320 -11.73 -6.68 -40.78
C LYS A 320 -11.85 -7.94 -41.61
N ASP A 321 -12.29 -9.03 -40.98
CA ASP A 321 -12.63 -10.25 -41.72
C ASP A 321 -13.67 -9.93 -42.80
N TYR A 322 -13.35 -10.25 -44.06
CA TYR A 322 -14.17 -9.90 -45.22
C TYR A 322 -15.61 -10.41 -45.10
N ARG A 323 -15.84 -11.50 -44.36
CA ARG A 323 -17.17 -12.08 -44.13
C ARG A 323 -18.08 -11.17 -43.32
N ASN A 324 -17.51 -10.25 -42.54
CA ASN A 324 -18.24 -9.29 -41.72
C ASN A 324 -18.49 -7.97 -42.46
N ILE A 325 -18.00 -7.81 -43.69
CA ILE A 325 -18.22 -6.62 -44.52
C ILE A 325 -19.11 -7.02 -45.70
N GLN A 326 -20.34 -6.51 -45.72
CA GLN A 326 -21.27 -6.76 -46.82
C GLN A 326 -20.66 -6.32 -48.18
N ASN A 327 -20.75 -7.21 -49.17
CA ASN A 327 -20.39 -6.96 -50.58
C ASN A 327 -18.94 -6.52 -50.85
N LYS A 328 -17.96 -6.87 -49.99
CA LYS A 328 -16.54 -6.64 -50.29
C LYS A 328 -15.73 -7.93 -50.39
N LYS A 329 -15.03 -8.09 -51.51
CA LYS A 329 -14.02 -9.15 -51.69
C LYS A 329 -12.79 -8.86 -50.80
N PRO A 330 -12.09 -9.90 -50.32
CA PRO A 330 -10.84 -9.68 -49.59
C PRO A 330 -9.77 -9.08 -50.51
N VAL A 331 -9.10 -8.05 -50.01
CA VAL A 331 -8.02 -7.35 -50.73
C VAL A 331 -6.63 -7.72 -50.20
N LEU A 332 -6.57 -8.20 -48.96
CA LEU A 332 -5.39 -8.79 -48.34
C LEU A 332 -5.68 -10.21 -47.86
N TYR A 333 -4.68 -11.06 -48.01
CA TYR A 333 -4.73 -12.47 -47.65
C TYR A 333 -3.56 -12.76 -46.72
N PHE A 334 -3.83 -13.31 -45.54
CA PHE A 334 -2.82 -13.75 -44.57
C PHE A 334 -2.74 -15.29 -44.56
N GLY A 335 -1.55 -15.82 -44.31
CA GLY A 335 -1.28 -17.26 -44.41
C GLY A 335 -1.29 -17.73 -45.86
N VAL A 336 -0.61 -17.01 -46.75
CA VAL A 336 -0.50 -17.39 -48.17
C VAL A 336 0.83 -18.11 -48.38
N SER A 337 0.81 -19.30 -48.98
CA SER A 337 2.03 -20.00 -49.39
C SER A 337 2.52 -19.49 -50.75
N GLU A 338 3.76 -19.83 -51.14
CA GLU A 338 4.24 -19.50 -52.49
C GLU A 338 3.42 -20.20 -53.60
N SER A 339 2.89 -21.40 -53.32
CA SER A 339 2.03 -22.16 -54.24
C SER A 339 0.68 -21.48 -54.49
N ASP A 340 0.13 -20.75 -53.51
CA ASP A 340 -1.11 -19.97 -53.65
C ASP A 340 -0.99 -18.77 -54.61
N ASN A 341 0.24 -18.30 -54.89
CA ASN A 341 0.51 -17.10 -55.70
C ASN A 341 -0.03 -17.24 -57.13
N ASN A 342 0.15 -18.43 -57.73
CA ASN A 342 -0.13 -18.68 -59.14
C ASN A 342 -1.63 -18.76 -59.45
N GLU A 343 -2.48 -19.13 -58.49
CA GLU A 343 -3.92 -19.27 -58.70
C GLU A 343 -4.71 -17.97 -58.48
N LYS A 344 -4.20 -17.03 -57.67
CA LYS A 344 -5.00 -15.91 -57.12
C LYS A 344 -4.58 -14.50 -57.57
N LYS A 345 -3.62 -14.35 -58.49
CA LYS A 345 -3.06 -13.05 -58.95
C LYS A 345 -2.64 -12.14 -57.77
N LEU A 346 -2.01 -12.70 -56.74
CA LEU A 346 -1.57 -11.95 -55.56
C LEU A 346 -0.14 -11.43 -55.74
N ASN A 347 0.16 -10.27 -55.18
CA ASN A 347 1.54 -9.84 -54.95
C ASN A 347 1.94 -10.29 -53.55
N LEU A 348 2.92 -11.17 -53.44
CA LEU A 348 3.36 -11.67 -52.14
C LEU A 348 4.37 -10.70 -51.52
N MET A 349 4.09 -10.27 -50.30
CA MET A 349 5.06 -9.60 -49.45
C MET A 349 6.11 -10.57 -48.92
N ASN A 350 7.10 -10.04 -48.22
CA ASN A 350 8.07 -10.84 -47.49
C ASN A 350 7.39 -11.70 -46.43
N THR A 351 8.11 -12.76 -46.08
CA THR A 351 7.62 -13.79 -45.19
C THR A 351 7.52 -13.22 -43.78
N TYR A 352 6.32 -13.23 -43.21
CA TYR A 352 6.12 -12.79 -41.83
C TYR A 352 6.21 -13.97 -40.83
N ASN A 353 5.95 -15.21 -41.29
CA ASN A 353 6.01 -16.41 -40.46
C ASN A 353 6.67 -17.58 -41.19
N LYS A 354 7.41 -18.42 -40.46
CA LYS A 354 8.00 -19.65 -40.97
C LYS A 354 7.81 -20.77 -39.96
N TYR A 355 7.58 -21.98 -40.44
CA TYR A 355 7.33 -23.13 -39.58
C TYR A 355 7.81 -24.42 -40.21
N ASN A 356 7.97 -25.45 -39.37
CA ASN A 356 8.26 -26.81 -39.78
C ASN A 356 7.08 -27.68 -39.39
N LEU A 357 6.78 -28.68 -40.22
CA LEU A 357 5.80 -29.70 -39.88
C LEU A 357 6.48 -30.92 -39.29
N TYR A 358 5.78 -31.54 -38.35
CA TYR A 358 6.15 -32.77 -37.67
C TYR A 358 5.04 -33.78 -37.83
N ILE A 359 5.41 -35.05 -37.69
CA ILE A 359 4.49 -36.17 -37.82
C ILE A 359 4.10 -36.59 -36.41
N TYR A 360 2.80 -36.70 -36.16
CA TYR A 360 2.25 -37.09 -34.87
C TYR A 360 1.44 -38.39 -34.98
N SER A 361 1.47 -39.20 -33.93
CA SER A 361 0.73 -40.46 -33.82
C SER A 361 0.30 -40.74 -32.38
N SER A 362 -0.60 -41.71 -32.18
CA SER A 362 -1.07 -42.17 -30.86
C SER A 362 -0.14 -43.22 -30.22
N TYR A 363 0.94 -43.60 -30.89
CA TYR A 363 1.93 -44.55 -30.40
C TYR A 363 3.35 -44.09 -30.71
N GLU A 364 4.31 -44.51 -29.88
CA GLU A 364 5.73 -44.20 -30.06
C GLU A 364 6.33 -45.10 -31.14
N LYS A 365 6.49 -44.54 -32.34
CA LYS A 365 7.25 -45.13 -33.45
C LYS A 365 8.18 -44.05 -34.02
N ILE A 366 9.38 -44.42 -34.45
CA ILE A 366 10.27 -43.47 -35.13
C ILE A 366 10.00 -43.54 -36.63
N ILE A 367 9.83 -42.36 -37.24
CA ILE A 367 9.67 -42.15 -38.67
C ILE A 367 10.80 -41.26 -39.17
N ASP A 368 11.61 -41.80 -40.08
CA ASP A 368 12.83 -41.15 -40.57
C ASP A 368 12.56 -40.20 -41.74
N SER A 369 11.51 -40.51 -42.53
CA SER A 369 11.10 -39.75 -43.70
C SER A 369 9.59 -39.72 -43.85
N ILE A 370 9.09 -38.67 -44.51
CA ILE A 370 7.67 -38.57 -44.87
C ILE A 370 7.24 -39.71 -45.82
N ASN A 371 8.19 -40.26 -46.58
CA ASN A 371 7.94 -41.39 -47.48
C ASN A 371 7.61 -42.69 -46.72
N ASP A 372 7.98 -42.82 -45.44
CA ASP A 372 7.67 -44.01 -44.63
C ASP A 372 6.17 -44.06 -44.25
N LEU A 373 5.40 -43.04 -44.64
CA LEU A 373 3.96 -42.92 -44.42
C LEU A 373 3.13 -43.48 -45.59
N GLU A 374 3.77 -44.07 -46.60
CA GLU A 374 3.10 -44.71 -47.73
C GLU A 374 2.04 -45.72 -47.26
N GLY A 375 0.82 -45.63 -47.83
CA GLY A 375 -0.31 -46.49 -47.51
C GLY A 375 -1.05 -46.16 -46.20
N TYR A 376 -0.59 -45.20 -45.40
CA TYR A 376 -1.28 -44.78 -44.18
C TYR A 376 -2.29 -43.65 -44.43
N LYS A 377 -3.24 -43.51 -43.50
CA LYS A 377 -4.21 -42.41 -43.47
C LYS A 377 -3.62 -41.22 -42.74
N ILE A 378 -3.49 -40.10 -43.43
CA ILE A 378 -2.83 -38.91 -42.89
C ILE A 378 -3.82 -37.76 -42.74
N GLY A 379 -3.94 -37.26 -41.51
CA GLY A 379 -4.63 -36.01 -41.22
C GLY A 379 -3.80 -34.80 -41.63
N ILE A 380 -4.40 -33.92 -42.40
CA ILE A 380 -3.86 -32.61 -42.76
C ILE A 380 -4.91 -31.53 -42.51
N VAL A 381 -4.47 -30.30 -42.24
CA VAL A 381 -5.44 -29.21 -42.14
C VAL A 381 -5.97 -28.84 -43.52
N LYS A 382 -7.26 -28.54 -43.60
CA LYS A 382 -7.91 -27.88 -44.73
C LYS A 382 -7.11 -26.66 -45.19
N ASN A 383 -6.96 -26.55 -46.51
CA ASN A 383 -6.14 -25.57 -47.22
C ASN A 383 -4.62 -25.72 -47.03
N ALA A 384 -4.10 -26.79 -46.41
CA ALA A 384 -2.65 -27.03 -46.38
C ALA A 384 -2.04 -26.98 -47.79
N ASP A 385 -0.74 -26.68 -47.88
CA ASP A 385 -0.02 -26.45 -49.14
C ASP A 385 -0.26 -27.60 -50.13
N LYS A 386 -1.10 -27.33 -51.13
CA LYS A 386 -1.57 -28.31 -52.11
C LYS A 386 -0.41 -28.96 -52.86
N LYS A 387 0.56 -28.13 -53.26
CA LYS A 387 1.75 -28.60 -53.98
C LYS A 387 2.60 -29.51 -53.10
N PHE A 388 2.73 -29.19 -51.81
CA PHE A 388 3.43 -30.08 -50.89
C PHE A 388 2.76 -31.45 -50.76
N ILE A 389 1.43 -31.47 -50.65
CA ILE A 389 0.65 -32.72 -50.58
C ILE A 389 0.83 -33.53 -51.86
N GLU A 390 0.66 -32.89 -53.02
CA GLU A 390 0.84 -33.51 -54.35
C GLU A 390 2.26 -34.07 -54.53
N ASP A 391 3.29 -33.34 -54.09
CA ASP A 391 4.69 -33.71 -54.28
C ASP A 391 5.22 -34.76 -53.27
N ASN A 392 4.62 -34.89 -52.08
CA ASN A 392 5.22 -35.66 -50.96
C ASN A 392 4.29 -36.67 -50.28
N LEU A 393 2.98 -36.63 -50.55
CA LEU A 393 1.98 -37.49 -49.91
C LEU A 393 1.09 -38.23 -50.93
N ILE A 394 1.60 -38.42 -52.15
CA ILE A 394 0.81 -38.94 -53.28
C ILE A 394 0.29 -40.37 -53.03
N ASP A 395 1.09 -41.18 -52.33
CA ASP A 395 0.77 -42.57 -52.00
C ASP A 395 0.16 -42.73 -50.59
N CYS A 396 -0.35 -41.63 -50.02
CA CYS A 396 -1.01 -41.60 -48.71
C CYS A 396 -2.50 -41.28 -48.84
N GLU A 397 -3.35 -41.86 -47.98
CA GLU A 397 -4.77 -41.49 -47.91
C GLU A 397 -4.92 -40.20 -47.07
N CYS A 398 -4.83 -39.03 -47.72
CA CYS A 398 -4.91 -37.75 -47.04
C CYS A 398 -6.36 -37.32 -46.72
N LYS A 399 -6.64 -37.05 -45.45
CA LYS A 399 -7.93 -36.52 -44.97
C LYS A 399 -7.78 -35.10 -44.44
N GLN A 400 -8.68 -34.22 -44.86
CA GLN A 400 -8.66 -32.81 -44.48
C GLN A 400 -9.56 -32.50 -43.29
N TYR A 401 -9.01 -31.81 -42.29
CA TYR A 401 -9.73 -31.41 -41.07
C TYR A 401 -9.69 -29.90 -40.88
N LYS A 402 -10.63 -29.34 -40.12
CA LYS A 402 -10.71 -27.89 -39.93
C LYS A 402 -9.61 -27.32 -39.05
N ASP A 403 -9.24 -28.06 -38.00
CA ASP A 403 -8.25 -27.66 -36.99
C ASP A 403 -7.56 -28.88 -36.37
N TYR A 404 -6.59 -28.63 -35.50
CA TYR A 404 -5.82 -29.69 -34.83
C TYR A 404 -6.67 -30.50 -33.84
N ASN A 405 -7.71 -29.91 -33.24
CA ASN A 405 -8.60 -30.63 -32.30
C ASN A 405 -9.39 -31.73 -33.03
N GLU A 406 -9.90 -31.42 -34.25
CA GLU A 406 -10.56 -32.43 -35.08
C GLU A 406 -9.58 -33.55 -35.48
N MET A 407 -8.32 -33.22 -35.81
CA MET A 407 -7.31 -34.23 -36.16
C MET A 407 -6.90 -35.11 -34.99
N THR A 408 -6.70 -34.54 -33.80
CA THR A 408 -6.34 -35.34 -32.61
C THR A 408 -7.47 -36.27 -32.21
N LYS A 409 -8.72 -35.81 -32.31
CA LYS A 409 -9.89 -36.67 -32.10
C LYS A 409 -9.93 -37.80 -33.13
N ALA A 410 -9.77 -37.49 -34.41
CA ALA A 410 -9.75 -38.48 -35.49
C ALA A 410 -8.62 -39.51 -35.33
N LEU A 411 -7.46 -39.10 -34.79
CA LEU A 411 -6.34 -39.98 -34.47
C LEU A 411 -6.69 -40.95 -33.33
N HIS A 412 -7.32 -40.46 -32.26
CA HIS A 412 -7.77 -41.31 -31.13
C HIS A 412 -8.90 -42.27 -31.53
N GLU A 413 -9.78 -41.85 -32.44
CA GLU A 413 -10.86 -42.67 -32.98
C GLU A 413 -10.40 -43.65 -34.07
N GLY A 414 -9.12 -43.60 -34.47
CA GLY A 414 -8.54 -44.49 -35.49
C GLY A 414 -8.98 -44.17 -36.92
N GLU A 415 -9.51 -42.97 -37.17
CA GLU A 415 -9.89 -42.52 -38.52
C GLU A 415 -8.67 -42.15 -39.38
N ILE A 416 -7.56 -41.79 -38.72
CA ILE A 416 -6.24 -41.52 -39.30
C ILE A 416 -5.17 -42.19 -38.45
N ASP A 417 -4.04 -42.54 -39.08
CA ASP A 417 -2.89 -43.18 -38.42
C ASP A 417 -1.86 -42.15 -37.94
N TYR A 418 -1.71 -41.07 -38.72
CA TYR A 418 -0.79 -39.97 -38.46
C TYR A 418 -1.45 -38.64 -38.81
N PHE A 419 -0.96 -37.54 -38.25
CA PHE A 419 -1.25 -36.21 -38.80
C PHE A 419 0.01 -35.33 -38.85
N LEU A 420 -0.02 -34.35 -39.76
CA LEU A 420 1.03 -33.35 -39.87
C LEU A 420 0.68 -32.11 -39.04
N GLY A 421 1.61 -31.66 -38.20
CA GLY A 421 1.40 -30.48 -37.37
C GLY A 421 2.63 -29.66 -37.06
N ASP A 422 2.41 -28.39 -36.75
CA ASP A 422 3.45 -27.49 -36.28
C ASP A 422 3.70 -27.74 -34.78
N ASN A 423 4.97 -27.98 -34.42
CA ASN A 423 5.34 -28.28 -33.04
C ASN A 423 5.07 -27.13 -32.06
N PHE A 424 5.15 -25.86 -32.51
CA PHE A 424 4.79 -24.72 -31.68
C PHE A 424 3.29 -24.72 -31.35
N ILE A 425 2.45 -25.15 -32.30
CA ILE A 425 1.00 -25.31 -32.08
C ILE A 425 0.78 -26.43 -31.08
N MET A 426 1.32 -27.60 -31.37
CA MET A 426 1.13 -28.81 -30.56
C MET A 426 1.61 -28.61 -29.11
N ALA A 427 2.75 -27.96 -28.91
CA ALA A 427 3.29 -27.66 -27.57
C ALA A 427 2.40 -26.70 -26.75
N ASN A 428 1.63 -25.82 -27.40
CA ASN A 428 0.70 -24.91 -26.72
C ASN A 428 -0.62 -25.60 -26.37
N TYR A 429 -1.13 -26.48 -27.24
CA TYR A 429 -2.35 -27.24 -26.96
C TYR A 429 -2.16 -28.30 -25.86
N ASN A 430 -1.00 -28.99 -25.82
CA ASN A 430 -0.67 -29.96 -24.77
C ASN A 430 -0.75 -29.39 -23.34
N LYS A 431 -0.72 -28.06 -23.18
CA LYS A 431 -0.78 -27.40 -21.86
C LYS A 431 -2.21 -27.10 -21.38
N LYS A 432 -3.21 -27.14 -22.26
CA LYS A 432 -4.56 -26.61 -21.98
C LYS A 432 -5.66 -27.66 -21.89
N GLU A 433 -5.52 -28.83 -22.50
CA GLU A 433 -6.60 -29.85 -22.58
C GLU A 433 -6.08 -31.30 -22.50
N ASP A 434 -6.88 -32.20 -21.90
CA ASP A 434 -6.62 -33.66 -21.81
C ASP A 434 -6.70 -34.38 -23.17
N THR A 435 -7.28 -33.76 -24.19
CA THR A 435 -7.47 -34.31 -25.56
C THR A 435 -6.16 -34.60 -26.30
N TYR A 436 -5.06 -34.02 -25.83
CA TYR A 436 -3.73 -34.17 -26.41
C TYR A 436 -2.84 -35.17 -25.67
N LYS A 437 -3.39 -35.85 -24.67
CA LYS A 437 -2.72 -36.94 -23.96
C LYS A 437 -2.46 -38.09 -24.92
N ASP A 438 -1.31 -38.75 -24.77
CA ASP A 438 -0.89 -39.90 -25.57
C ASP A 438 -0.70 -39.61 -27.08
N ILE A 439 -0.33 -38.36 -27.42
CA ILE A 439 0.08 -37.97 -28.77
C ILE A 439 1.59 -37.77 -28.81
N TYR A 440 2.27 -38.51 -29.67
CA TYR A 440 3.71 -38.56 -29.77
C TYR A 440 4.18 -37.92 -31.07
N GLN A 441 5.24 -37.11 -30.98
CA GLN A 441 5.98 -36.66 -32.15
C GLN A 441 6.86 -37.81 -32.64
N VAL A 442 6.50 -38.40 -33.77
CA VAL A 442 7.12 -39.63 -34.31
C VAL A 442 8.12 -39.36 -35.44
N GLY A 443 8.07 -38.17 -36.05
CA GLY A 443 8.98 -37.79 -37.13
C GLY A 443 8.92 -36.30 -37.47
N PHE A 444 9.68 -35.88 -38.47
CA PHE A 444 9.73 -34.50 -38.93
C PHE A 444 9.78 -34.38 -40.45
N VAL A 445 9.18 -33.32 -40.99
CA VAL A 445 9.21 -33.03 -42.42
C VAL A 445 10.45 -32.18 -42.72
N LYS A 446 11.32 -32.66 -43.62
CA LYS A 446 12.55 -31.97 -44.07
C LYS A 446 12.27 -30.81 -45.05
N LYS A 447 11.28 -29.97 -44.74
CA LYS A 447 10.90 -28.78 -45.52
C LYS A 447 10.51 -27.67 -44.56
N VAL A 448 10.98 -26.46 -44.86
CA VAL A 448 10.55 -25.24 -44.16
C VAL A 448 9.40 -24.63 -44.94
N PHE A 449 8.31 -24.32 -44.24
CA PHE A 449 7.15 -23.64 -44.79
C PHE A 449 7.23 -22.15 -44.48
N TYR A 450 6.76 -21.33 -45.44
CA TYR A 450 6.80 -19.88 -45.36
C TYR A 450 5.40 -19.33 -45.59
N GLU A 451 4.99 -18.39 -44.72
CA GLU A 451 3.73 -17.66 -44.88
C GLU A 451 3.97 -16.21 -45.27
N HIS A 452 3.18 -15.78 -46.24
CA HIS A 452 3.23 -14.46 -46.83
C HIS A 452 1.90 -13.75 -46.66
N ILE A 453 1.96 -12.43 -46.81
CA ILE A 453 0.78 -11.62 -47.04
C ILE A 453 0.62 -11.47 -48.54
N GLY A 454 -0.52 -11.91 -49.06
CA GLY A 454 -0.89 -11.71 -50.45
C GLY A 454 -1.74 -10.45 -50.60
N VAL A 455 -1.27 -9.51 -51.43
CA VAL A 455 -2.01 -8.30 -51.80
C VAL A 455 -2.66 -8.52 -53.15
N ASN A 456 -3.96 -8.25 -53.30
CA ASN A 456 -4.60 -8.37 -54.60
C ASN A 456 -4.02 -7.32 -55.59
N LYS A 457 -3.45 -7.79 -56.71
CA LYS A 457 -2.79 -6.96 -57.73
C LYS A 457 -3.71 -5.92 -58.38
N GLU A 458 -5.02 -6.10 -58.31
CA GLU A 458 -6.00 -5.12 -58.83
C GLU A 458 -5.95 -3.78 -58.05
N TYR A 459 -5.50 -3.80 -56.79
CA TYR A 459 -5.43 -2.62 -55.92
C TYR A 459 -4.03 -2.01 -55.96
N LYS A 460 -3.67 -1.37 -57.06
CA LYS A 460 -2.32 -0.81 -57.30
C LYS A 460 -1.80 0.08 -56.16
N GLN A 461 -2.65 0.95 -55.60
CA GLN A 461 -2.27 1.80 -54.46
C GLN A 461 -1.95 0.97 -53.22
N LEU A 462 -2.78 -0.03 -52.91
CA LEU A 462 -2.54 -0.92 -51.77
C LEU A 462 -1.27 -1.75 -51.98
N VAL A 463 -1.02 -2.23 -53.20
CA VAL A 463 0.23 -2.91 -53.54
C VAL A 463 1.43 -2.01 -53.22
N SER A 464 1.42 -0.77 -53.70
CA SER A 464 2.52 0.16 -53.45
C SER A 464 2.69 0.50 -51.96
N ILE A 465 1.58 0.72 -51.23
CA ILE A 465 1.59 0.95 -49.78
C ILE A 465 2.22 -0.25 -49.06
N MET A 466 1.75 -1.46 -49.36
CA MET A 466 2.24 -2.66 -48.71
C MET A 466 3.69 -2.96 -49.09
N GLU A 467 4.13 -2.71 -50.31
CA GLU A 467 5.55 -2.82 -50.70
C GLU A 467 6.43 -1.85 -49.90
N LYS A 468 5.97 -0.61 -49.66
CA LYS A 468 6.69 0.36 -48.80
C LYS A 468 6.76 -0.13 -47.36
N VAL A 469 5.66 -0.65 -46.81
CA VAL A 469 5.64 -1.28 -45.49
C VAL A 469 6.62 -2.44 -45.45
N ASP A 470 6.58 -3.32 -46.43
CA ASP A 470 7.41 -4.52 -46.49
C ASP A 470 8.89 -4.18 -46.53
N ASN A 471 9.28 -3.25 -47.40
CA ASN A 471 10.66 -2.77 -47.53
C ASN A 471 11.14 -2.08 -46.25
N THR A 472 10.27 -1.25 -45.66
CA THR A 472 10.58 -0.56 -44.40
C THR A 472 10.78 -1.58 -43.29
N MET A 473 9.82 -2.48 -43.06
CA MET A 473 9.90 -3.56 -42.07
C MET A 473 11.12 -4.46 -42.25
N SER A 474 11.45 -4.80 -43.49
CA SER A 474 12.57 -5.71 -43.82
C SER A 474 13.94 -5.04 -43.68
N SER A 475 14.01 -3.71 -43.77
CA SER A 475 15.24 -2.94 -43.56
C SER A 475 15.65 -2.84 -42.08
N TYR A 476 14.75 -3.16 -41.15
CA TYR A 476 15.00 -2.98 -39.72
C TYR A 476 15.49 -4.25 -39.04
N LEU A 477 16.77 -4.19 -38.65
CA LEU A 477 17.57 -5.08 -37.80
C LEU A 477 16.99 -5.35 -36.39
N PHE A 478 15.68 -5.46 -36.17
CA PHE A 478 15.13 -5.56 -34.81
C PHE A 478 14.22 -6.77 -34.64
N PRO A 479 14.23 -7.39 -33.43
CA PRO A 479 13.52 -8.64 -33.16
C PRO A 479 12.07 -8.58 -33.60
N LYS A 480 11.56 -9.70 -34.15
CA LYS A 480 10.12 -9.89 -34.31
C LYS A 480 9.46 -9.59 -32.96
N LEU A 481 8.40 -8.78 -33.00
CA LEU A 481 7.52 -8.52 -31.85
C LEU A 481 7.09 -9.82 -31.15
N ASN A 482 7.09 -10.95 -31.88
CA ASN A 482 6.74 -12.28 -31.40
C ASN A 482 7.74 -12.93 -30.42
N GLU A 483 9.03 -12.55 -30.41
CA GLU A 483 10.00 -13.11 -29.44
C GLU A 483 9.90 -12.45 -28.07
N ILE A 484 9.18 -11.34 -27.98
CA ILE A 484 8.70 -10.83 -26.71
C ILE A 484 7.44 -11.63 -26.46
N SER A 485 7.63 -12.83 -25.91
CA SER A 485 6.75 -13.23 -24.84
C SER A 485 6.67 -12.00 -23.94
N ILE A 486 5.60 -11.23 -24.08
CA ILE A 486 4.96 -10.64 -22.93
C ILE A 486 4.75 -11.89 -22.09
N GLU A 487 5.76 -12.26 -21.28
CA GLU A 487 5.60 -13.01 -20.06
C GLU A 487 4.27 -12.52 -19.60
N GLU A 488 3.31 -13.44 -19.58
CA GLU A 488 1.93 -13.16 -19.32
C GLU A 488 1.94 -11.91 -18.45
N ASN A 489 1.32 -10.82 -18.89
CA ASN A 489 0.61 -10.10 -17.86
C ASN A 489 -0.32 -11.20 -17.35
N LYS A 490 0.16 -11.99 -16.37
CA LYS A 490 -0.62 -12.42 -15.24
C LYS A 490 -1.36 -11.14 -15.00
N GLU A 491 -2.64 -11.12 -15.39
CA GLU A 491 -3.58 -10.26 -14.71
C GLU A 491 -3.11 -10.31 -13.29
N ILE A 492 -2.61 -9.16 -12.79
CA ILE A 492 -2.04 -9.10 -11.45
C ILE A 492 -3.07 -9.84 -10.63
N ASP A 493 -2.70 -11.00 -10.09
CA ASP A 493 -3.69 -11.87 -9.49
C ASP A 493 -4.25 -11.05 -8.34
N TYR A 494 -5.44 -10.50 -8.55
CA TYR A 494 -6.05 -9.59 -7.61
C TYR A 494 -6.59 -10.40 -6.44
N GLU A 495 -6.64 -11.73 -6.53
CA GLU A 495 -7.12 -12.62 -5.48
C GLU A 495 -6.36 -12.42 -4.15
N PRO A 496 -5.01 -12.39 -4.08
CA PRO A 496 -4.30 -12.06 -2.85
C PRO A 496 -4.57 -10.63 -2.36
N ILE A 497 -4.70 -9.65 -3.25
CA ILE A 497 -4.98 -8.25 -2.87
C ILE A 497 -6.41 -8.12 -2.31
N ILE A 498 -7.39 -8.77 -2.95
CA ILE A 498 -8.79 -8.83 -2.54
C ILE A 498 -8.89 -9.57 -1.20
N LYS A 499 -8.18 -10.68 -0.99
CA LYS A 499 -8.11 -11.37 0.30
C LYS A 499 -7.57 -10.47 1.42
N ILE A 500 -6.52 -9.68 1.15
CA ILE A 500 -5.99 -8.70 2.11
C ILE A 500 -7.02 -7.61 2.41
N ILE A 501 -7.70 -7.06 1.39
CA ILE A 501 -8.75 -6.04 1.57
C ILE A 501 -9.92 -6.61 2.39
N LEU A 502 -10.37 -7.82 2.11
CA LEU A 502 -11.43 -8.49 2.85
C LEU A 502 -11.02 -8.78 4.30
N ALA A 503 -9.78 -9.19 4.55
CA ALA A 503 -9.26 -9.37 5.90
C ALA A 503 -9.23 -8.05 6.69
N LEU A 504 -8.79 -6.96 6.07
CA LEU A 504 -8.80 -5.62 6.68
C LEU A 504 -10.23 -5.14 6.98
N LEU A 505 -11.17 -5.36 6.06
CA LEU A 505 -12.59 -5.06 6.29
C LEU A 505 -13.16 -5.89 7.45
N GLY A 506 -12.78 -7.17 7.56
CA GLY A 506 -13.16 -8.03 8.69
C GLY A 506 -12.66 -7.48 10.03
N ILE A 507 -11.40 -7.05 10.10
CA ILE A 507 -10.81 -6.42 11.31
C ILE A 507 -11.54 -5.12 11.67
N LEU A 508 -11.92 -4.32 10.69
CA LEU A 508 -12.69 -3.09 10.92
C LEU A 508 -14.09 -3.39 11.47
N VAL A 509 -14.76 -4.42 10.98
CA VAL A 509 -16.07 -4.84 11.51
C VAL A 509 -15.94 -5.34 12.95
N ILE A 510 -14.98 -6.22 13.23
CA ILE A 510 -14.74 -6.75 14.59
C ILE A 510 -14.38 -5.64 15.57
N SER A 511 -13.48 -4.72 15.18
CA SER A 511 -13.12 -3.59 16.03
C SER A 511 -14.30 -2.65 16.27
N SER A 512 -15.19 -2.44 15.28
CA SER A 512 -16.39 -1.63 15.47
C SER A 512 -17.38 -2.24 16.48
N ILE A 513 -17.55 -3.58 16.45
CA ILE A 513 -18.38 -4.32 17.42
C ILE A 513 -17.76 -4.20 18.82
N TYR A 514 -16.44 -4.33 18.93
CA TYR A 514 -15.73 -4.21 20.20
C TYR A 514 -15.84 -2.79 20.79
N ILE A 515 -15.66 -1.75 19.97
CA ILE A 515 -15.84 -0.35 20.38
C ILE A 515 -17.28 -0.11 20.85
N PHE A 516 -18.28 -0.68 20.17
CA PHE A 516 -19.67 -0.56 20.59
C PHE A 516 -19.92 -1.22 21.96
N LYS A 517 -19.35 -2.42 22.19
CA LYS A 517 -19.40 -3.11 23.48
C LYS A 517 -18.76 -2.26 24.59
N LEU A 518 -17.55 -1.74 24.37
CA LEU A 518 -16.84 -0.87 25.31
C LEU A 518 -17.63 0.40 25.64
N LYS A 519 -18.23 1.05 24.63
CA LYS A 519 -19.08 2.23 24.87
C LYS A 519 -20.28 1.92 25.76
N LYS A 520 -20.90 0.75 25.58
CA LYS A 520 -22.02 0.30 26.42
C LYS A 520 -21.57 0.06 27.87
N GLU A 521 -20.43 -0.59 28.07
CA GLU A 521 -19.87 -0.84 29.41
C GLU A 521 -19.46 0.47 30.11
N MET A 522 -18.81 1.39 29.39
CA MET A 522 -18.46 2.71 29.93
C MET A 522 -19.69 3.51 30.34
N LYS A 523 -20.76 3.48 29.52
CA LYS A 523 -22.01 4.15 29.86
C LYS A 523 -22.63 3.55 31.13
N LEU A 524 -22.70 2.22 31.22
CA LEU A 524 -23.23 1.53 32.41
C LEU A 524 -22.41 1.89 33.67
N LYS A 525 -21.09 1.94 33.54
CA LYS A 525 -20.19 2.31 34.65
C LYS A 525 -20.38 3.76 35.09
N ASN A 526 -20.54 4.68 34.15
CA ASN A 526 -20.82 6.09 34.47
C ASN A 526 -22.19 6.26 35.13
N ASP A 527 -23.23 5.59 34.61
CA ASP A 527 -24.57 5.64 35.20
C ASP A 527 -24.54 5.07 36.64
N PHE A 528 -23.82 3.97 36.87
CA PHE A 528 -23.59 3.42 38.21
C PHE A 528 -22.85 4.40 39.14
N HIS A 529 -21.81 5.07 38.63
CA HIS A 529 -21.04 6.03 39.43
C HIS A 529 -21.88 7.24 39.82
N ASN A 530 -22.70 7.77 38.91
CA ASN A 530 -23.60 8.88 39.20
C ASN A 530 -24.65 8.51 40.26
N ASN A 531 -25.28 7.33 40.11
CA ASN A 531 -26.25 6.85 41.10
C ASN A 531 -25.61 6.63 42.48
N LEU A 532 -24.35 6.19 42.52
CA LEU A 532 -23.62 6.02 43.78
C LEU A 532 -23.37 7.37 44.46
N HIS A 533 -22.93 8.40 43.71
CA HIS A 533 -22.75 9.75 44.25
C HIS A 533 -24.07 10.33 44.77
N GLU A 534 -25.16 10.22 44.01
CA GLU A 534 -26.48 10.67 44.47
C GLU A 534 -26.93 9.95 45.75
N ALA A 535 -26.66 8.65 45.87
CA ALA A 535 -26.99 7.88 47.07
C ALA A 535 -26.16 8.31 48.29
N LEU A 536 -24.86 8.59 48.11
CA LEU A 536 -23.99 9.08 49.17
C LEU A 536 -24.41 10.47 49.65
N ASP A 537 -24.64 11.41 48.72
CA ASP A 537 -25.11 12.77 49.04
C ASP A 537 -26.46 12.76 49.76
N LYS A 538 -27.34 11.82 49.40
CA LYS A 538 -28.62 11.65 50.07
C LYS A 538 -28.43 11.10 51.48
N ASN A 539 -27.52 10.15 51.68
CA ASN A 539 -27.24 9.57 52.99
C ASN A 539 -26.63 10.60 53.94
N GLU A 540 -25.66 11.41 53.47
CA GLU A 540 -25.07 12.49 54.26
C GLU A 540 -26.13 13.49 54.74
N ARG A 541 -27.04 13.91 53.83
CA ARG A 541 -28.16 14.79 54.18
C ARG A 541 -29.13 14.18 55.20
N LEU A 542 -29.40 12.87 55.10
CA LEU A 542 -30.26 12.18 56.06
C LEU A 542 -29.63 12.12 57.45
N VAL A 543 -28.32 11.85 57.53
CA VAL A 543 -27.58 11.84 58.81
C VAL A 543 -27.59 13.22 59.44
N LEU A 544 -27.30 14.28 58.66
CA LEU A 544 -27.34 15.65 59.16
C LEU A 544 -28.74 16.04 59.66
N SER A 545 -29.80 15.73 58.90
CA SER A 545 -31.18 16.01 59.29
C SER A 545 -31.59 15.23 60.55
N LEU A 546 -31.11 13.99 60.72
CA LEU A 546 -31.36 13.21 61.93
C LEU A 546 -30.68 13.83 63.16
N VAL A 547 -29.42 14.26 63.03
CA VAL A 547 -28.70 14.94 64.11
C VAL A 547 -29.42 16.24 64.49
N GLU A 548 -29.77 17.09 63.52
CA GLU A 548 -30.54 18.33 63.76
C GLU A 548 -31.85 18.05 64.50
N THR A 549 -32.59 17.01 64.09
CA THR A 549 -33.85 16.62 64.76
C THR A 549 -33.61 16.17 66.21
N LEU A 550 -32.54 15.43 66.47
CA LEU A 550 -32.19 14.98 67.82
C LEU A 550 -31.72 16.14 68.70
N GLU A 551 -30.98 17.10 68.13
CA GLU A 551 -30.61 18.34 68.80
C GLU A 551 -31.85 19.14 69.22
N ASP A 552 -32.84 19.29 68.34
CA ASP A 552 -34.11 19.96 68.65
C ASP A 552 -34.86 19.25 69.79
N VAL A 553 -34.90 17.92 69.79
CA VAL A 553 -35.50 17.12 70.88
C VAL A 553 -34.73 17.31 72.20
N ASN A 554 -33.41 17.39 72.16
CA ASN A 554 -32.60 17.66 73.34
C ASN A 554 -32.90 19.05 73.91
N ALA A 555 -32.96 20.06 73.03
CA ALA A 555 -33.26 21.44 73.39
C ALA A 555 -34.66 21.64 73.99
N LEU A 556 -35.65 20.83 73.61
CA LEU A 556 -37.01 20.91 74.18
C LEU A 556 -37.09 20.42 75.64
N ASN A 557 -36.18 19.55 76.06
CA ASN A 557 -36.18 18.99 77.42
C ASN A 557 -35.25 19.73 78.38
N ASP A 558 -34.26 20.45 77.87
CA ASP A 558 -33.40 21.28 78.70
C ASP A 558 -34.13 22.58 79.10
N SER A 559 -33.94 23.00 80.36
CA SER A 559 -34.47 24.28 80.84
C SER A 559 -33.68 25.48 80.29
N ASP A 560 -32.52 25.20 79.70
CA ASP A 560 -31.57 26.17 79.18
C ASP A 560 -31.81 26.41 77.68
N THR A 561 -31.73 27.68 77.23
CA THR A 561 -31.93 28.04 75.82
C THR A 561 -30.96 27.29 74.91
N GLY A 562 -31.36 26.96 73.68
CA GLY A 562 -30.54 26.24 72.67
C GLY A 562 -29.16 26.86 72.34
N ASN A 563 -28.82 27.99 72.97
CA ASN A 563 -27.48 28.56 72.99
C ASN A 563 -26.47 27.66 73.74
N HIS A 564 -26.87 26.90 74.76
CA HIS A 564 -25.99 25.97 75.49
C HIS A 564 -25.35 24.93 74.57
N ILE A 565 -26.18 24.24 73.79
CA ILE A 565 -25.76 23.21 72.82
C ILE A 565 -24.78 23.80 71.79
N LYS A 566 -25.07 25.00 71.28
CA LYS A 566 -24.20 25.72 70.35
C LYS A 566 -22.85 26.10 70.98
N ARG A 567 -22.84 26.54 72.24
CA ARG A 567 -21.60 26.88 72.96
C ARG A 567 -20.72 25.65 73.16
N ILE A 568 -21.28 24.52 73.60
CA ILE A 568 -20.54 23.27 73.77
C ILE A 568 -19.88 22.85 72.45
N SER A 569 -20.64 22.85 71.35
CA SER A 569 -20.10 22.51 70.02
C SER A 569 -18.94 23.41 69.62
N LYS A 570 -19.05 24.73 69.83
CA LYS A 570 -18.00 25.70 69.54
C LYS A 570 -16.79 25.60 70.48
N TYR A 571 -16.99 25.27 71.75
CA TYR A 571 -15.89 24.98 72.68
C TYR A 571 -15.13 23.74 72.24
N CYS A 572 -15.83 22.66 71.91
CA CYS A 572 -15.22 21.42 71.42
C CYS A 572 -14.45 21.66 70.12
N GLU A 573 -15.00 22.45 69.19
CA GLU A 573 -14.33 22.87 67.95
C GLU A 573 -13.00 23.57 68.24
N ALA A 574 -13.03 24.59 69.12
CA ALA A 574 -11.85 25.38 69.45
C ALA A 574 -10.77 24.54 70.15
N ILE A 575 -11.17 23.68 71.08
CA ILE A 575 -10.27 22.77 71.78
C ILE A 575 -9.66 21.76 70.80
N ALA A 576 -10.46 21.09 69.98
CA ALA A 576 -9.98 20.08 69.04
C ALA A 576 -9.05 20.68 67.97
N LYS A 577 -9.35 21.90 67.48
CA LYS A 577 -8.45 22.65 66.59
C LYS A 577 -7.12 22.97 67.26
N ALA A 578 -7.15 23.47 68.50
CA ALA A 578 -5.94 23.80 69.24
C ALA A 578 -5.09 22.56 69.60
N MET A 579 -5.71 21.38 69.64
CA MET A 579 -5.04 20.08 69.78
C MET A 579 -4.49 19.50 68.45
N ASN A 580 -4.71 20.18 67.31
CA ASN A 580 -4.36 19.70 65.97
C ASN A 580 -5.01 18.35 65.60
N CYS A 581 -6.26 18.13 65.99
CA CYS A 581 -7.02 16.96 65.55
C CYS A 581 -7.31 16.98 64.04
N SER A 582 -7.61 15.81 63.45
CA SER A 582 -7.95 15.73 62.02
C SER A 582 -9.26 16.48 61.72
N LYS A 583 -9.43 16.91 60.47
CA LYS A 583 -10.63 17.64 60.04
C LYS A 583 -11.89 16.78 60.21
N GLU A 584 -11.79 15.48 59.96
CA GLU A 584 -12.88 14.52 60.17
C GLU A 584 -13.29 14.50 61.64
N PHE A 585 -12.33 14.32 62.56
CA PHE A 585 -12.62 14.32 64.00
C PHE A 585 -13.19 15.65 64.50
N ILE A 586 -12.68 16.79 64.00
CA ILE A 586 -13.22 18.11 64.34
C ILE A 586 -14.67 18.25 63.87
N ASN A 587 -14.99 17.78 62.67
CA ASN A 587 -16.37 17.81 62.18
C ASN A 587 -17.26 16.89 63.04
N GLU A 588 -16.85 15.65 63.30
CA GLU A 588 -17.62 14.70 64.10
C GLU A 588 -17.88 15.21 65.53
N ILE A 589 -16.86 15.74 66.22
CA ILE A 589 -17.05 16.27 67.58
C ILE A 589 -17.93 17.52 67.59
N VAL A 590 -17.87 18.36 66.55
CA VAL A 590 -18.76 19.53 66.39
C VAL A 590 -20.21 19.08 66.22
N PHE A 591 -20.45 18.06 65.40
CA PHE A 591 -21.79 17.56 65.12
C PHE A 591 -22.38 16.74 66.27
N PHE A 592 -21.57 15.97 67.00
CA PHE A 592 -22.09 15.02 67.99
C PHE A 592 -21.96 15.49 69.44
N SER A 593 -21.15 16.51 69.74
CA SER A 593 -21.06 17.06 71.11
C SER A 593 -22.38 17.65 71.60
N SER A 594 -23.23 18.13 70.71
CA SER A 594 -24.58 18.60 71.01
C SER A 594 -25.51 17.51 71.57
N LEU A 595 -25.23 16.24 71.25
CA LEU A 595 -26.03 15.09 71.66
C LEU A 595 -25.61 14.49 73.00
N HIS A 596 -24.57 15.01 73.67
CA HIS A 596 -24.01 14.42 74.89
C HIS A 596 -25.07 14.08 75.95
N ASP A 597 -26.08 14.94 76.07
CA ASP A 597 -27.14 14.87 77.06
C ASP A 597 -28.51 14.41 76.51
N ILE A 598 -28.58 13.88 75.28
CA ILE A 598 -29.84 13.50 74.62
C ILE A 598 -30.74 12.58 75.47
N GLY A 599 -30.14 11.75 76.33
CA GLY A 599 -30.89 10.86 77.20
C GLY A 599 -31.67 11.53 78.32
N LYS A 600 -31.50 12.85 78.55
CA LYS A 600 -32.34 13.64 79.47
C LYS A 600 -33.82 13.54 79.11
N VAL A 601 -34.16 13.27 77.85
CA VAL A 601 -35.54 12.99 77.40
C VAL A 601 -36.22 11.84 78.17
N GLY A 602 -35.44 10.88 78.67
CA GLY A 602 -35.96 9.76 79.45
C GLY A 602 -36.00 10.00 80.97
N ILE A 603 -35.52 11.15 81.45
CA ILE A 603 -35.49 11.49 82.87
C ILE A 603 -36.83 12.11 83.28
N PRO A 604 -37.49 11.64 84.36
CA PRO A 604 -38.75 12.24 84.81
C PRO A 604 -38.63 13.73 85.11
N ASP A 605 -39.58 14.53 84.63
CA ASP A 605 -39.62 16.00 84.79
C ASP A 605 -39.43 16.46 86.24
N LYS A 606 -40.02 15.74 87.20
CA LYS A 606 -39.89 16.05 88.64
C LYS A 606 -38.46 15.98 89.18
N ILE A 607 -37.59 15.22 88.51
CA ILE A 607 -36.16 15.08 88.81
C ILE A 607 -35.37 16.08 87.95
N LEU A 608 -35.64 16.12 86.64
CA LEU A 608 -34.93 16.98 85.69
C LEU A 608 -35.05 18.48 86.02
N LYS A 609 -36.26 18.93 86.39
CA LYS A 609 -36.60 20.35 86.64
C LYS A 609 -36.64 20.73 88.12
N LYS A 610 -36.05 19.90 89.02
CA LYS A 610 -36.10 20.14 90.48
C LYS A 610 -35.28 21.38 90.87
N SER A 611 -35.90 22.31 91.59
CA SER A 611 -35.28 23.58 92.05
C SER A 611 -34.33 23.46 93.26
N GLY A 612 -33.95 22.23 93.64
CA GLY A 612 -33.09 21.93 94.79
C GLY A 612 -32.15 20.75 94.53
N LYS A 613 -31.28 20.42 95.49
CA LYS A 613 -30.34 19.29 95.35
C LYS A 613 -31.11 17.98 95.15
N LEU A 614 -30.64 17.17 94.21
CA LEU A 614 -31.10 15.79 94.05
C LEU A 614 -30.71 14.97 95.29
N THR A 615 -31.64 14.15 95.76
CA THR A 615 -31.37 13.06 96.72
C THR A 615 -30.47 12.01 96.07
N LYS A 616 -29.96 11.05 96.86
CA LYS A 616 -29.07 10.00 96.31
C LYS A 616 -29.81 9.16 95.28
N GLU A 617 -31.06 8.82 95.57
CA GLU A 617 -31.96 8.03 94.73
C GLU A 617 -32.31 8.79 93.45
N GLU A 618 -32.60 10.10 93.53
CA GLU A 618 -32.84 10.94 92.35
C GLU A 618 -31.58 11.13 91.50
N MET A 619 -30.40 11.15 92.11
CA MET A 619 -29.12 11.22 91.38
C MET A 619 -28.83 9.91 90.65
N GLU A 620 -29.18 8.75 91.22
CA GLU A 620 -29.08 7.46 90.53
C GLU A 620 -29.96 7.45 89.28
N ILE A 621 -31.20 7.91 89.38
CA ILE A 621 -32.10 8.06 88.21
C ILE A 621 -31.52 9.07 87.21
N MET A 622 -31.01 10.22 87.67
CA MET A 622 -30.41 11.22 86.77
C MET A 622 -29.26 10.61 85.97
N ARG A 623 -28.40 9.76 86.56
CA ARG A 623 -27.28 9.12 85.86
C ARG A 623 -27.72 8.19 84.72
N GLU A 624 -28.97 7.73 84.72
CA GLU A 624 -29.49 6.85 83.67
C GLU A 624 -29.56 7.55 82.30
N HIS A 625 -29.52 8.89 82.22
CA HIS A 625 -29.53 9.61 80.95
C HIS A 625 -28.37 9.19 80.04
N VAL A 626 -27.21 8.82 80.62
CA VAL A 626 -26.06 8.32 79.86
C VAL A 626 -26.43 7.01 79.13
N SER A 627 -27.02 6.05 79.86
CA SER A 627 -27.46 4.78 79.28
C SER A 627 -28.65 4.94 78.33
N ILE A 628 -29.61 5.79 78.66
CA ILE A 628 -30.77 6.07 77.82
C ILE A 628 -30.33 6.75 76.51
N GLY A 629 -29.44 7.74 76.59
CA GLY A 629 -28.89 8.41 75.41
C GLY A 629 -28.10 7.47 74.53
N PHE A 630 -27.27 6.60 75.12
CA PHE A 630 -26.57 5.57 74.38
C PHE A 630 -27.55 4.59 73.71
N ASP A 631 -28.63 4.20 74.39
CA ASP A 631 -29.66 3.32 73.83
C ASP A 631 -30.46 3.95 72.69
N ILE A 632 -30.67 5.28 72.71
CA ILE A 632 -31.28 6.06 71.64
C ILE A 632 -30.38 6.08 70.40
N ILE A 633 -29.07 6.30 70.57
CA ILE A 633 -28.16 6.51 69.45
C ILE A 633 -27.55 5.22 68.90
N LYS A 634 -27.30 4.20 69.73
CA LYS A 634 -26.62 2.95 69.29
C LYS A 634 -27.35 2.22 68.16
N LYS A 635 -28.68 2.41 68.04
CA LYS A 635 -29.49 1.80 66.96
C LYS A 635 -29.31 2.48 65.61
N ASN A 636 -28.85 3.73 65.60
CA ASN A 636 -28.76 4.58 64.40
C ASN A 636 -27.33 4.66 63.83
N ASP A 637 -26.37 3.95 64.44
CA ASP A 637 -24.97 3.83 64.01
C ASP A 637 -24.32 5.17 63.58
N LEU A 638 -24.49 6.21 64.42
CA LEU A 638 -23.94 7.55 64.19
C LEU A 638 -22.40 7.62 64.35
N GLY A 639 -21.72 6.48 64.44
CA GLY A 639 -20.28 6.38 64.60
C GLY A 639 -19.78 6.37 66.04
N ASN A 640 -18.49 6.04 66.20
CA ASN A 640 -17.86 5.85 67.51
C ASN A 640 -17.78 7.16 68.31
N VAL A 641 -17.55 8.30 67.66
CA VAL A 641 -17.45 9.60 68.34
C VAL A 641 -18.76 9.95 69.04
N ALA A 642 -19.91 9.82 68.38
CA ALA A 642 -21.22 10.06 68.98
C ALA A 642 -21.47 9.15 70.19
N ASN A 643 -21.22 7.84 70.02
CA ASN A 643 -21.40 6.85 71.07
C ASN A 643 -20.49 7.13 72.28
N ASN A 644 -19.24 7.50 72.03
CA ASN A 644 -18.24 7.75 73.07
C ASN A 644 -18.55 9.03 73.86
N ILE A 645 -18.95 10.10 73.17
CA ILE A 645 -19.37 11.34 73.84
C ILE A 645 -20.51 11.04 74.82
N ILE A 646 -21.59 10.42 74.35
CA ILE A 646 -22.77 10.17 75.18
C ILE A 646 -22.42 9.25 76.36
N LEU A 647 -21.71 8.16 76.11
CA LEU A 647 -21.45 7.15 77.12
C LEU A 647 -20.41 7.57 78.17
N TYR A 648 -19.49 8.48 77.82
CA TYR A 648 -18.30 8.76 78.64
C TYR A 648 -18.07 10.22 79.02
N HIS A 649 -18.89 11.19 78.60
CA HIS A 649 -18.66 12.61 78.94
C HIS A 649 -18.74 12.92 80.44
N HIS A 650 -19.36 12.04 81.24
CA HIS A 650 -19.37 12.11 82.71
C HIS A 650 -18.28 11.27 83.41
N GLU A 651 -17.40 10.62 82.65
CA GLU A 651 -16.22 9.98 83.21
C GLU A 651 -15.22 11.04 83.70
N ARG A 652 -14.61 10.79 84.85
CA ARG A 652 -13.61 11.69 85.45
C ARG A 652 -12.22 11.12 85.22
N TYR A 653 -11.25 11.97 84.92
CA TYR A 653 -9.87 11.55 84.67
C TYR A 653 -9.26 10.73 85.83
N ASP A 654 -9.69 10.96 87.08
CA ASP A 654 -9.29 10.21 88.28
C ASP A 654 -9.97 8.84 88.46
N GLY A 655 -10.98 8.52 87.64
CA GLY A 655 -11.77 7.28 87.69
C GLY A 655 -12.99 7.34 88.61
N LYS A 656 -13.34 8.51 89.15
CA LYS A 656 -14.52 8.68 90.05
C LYS A 656 -15.81 9.07 89.31
N GLY A 657 -15.79 9.05 87.98
CA GLY A 657 -16.96 9.38 87.14
C GLY A 657 -17.91 8.20 86.96
N TYR A 658 -18.89 8.37 86.07
CA TYR A 658 -19.86 7.35 85.69
C TYR A 658 -20.03 7.39 84.16
N LEU A 659 -20.48 6.32 83.49
CA LEU A 659 -21.10 5.10 84.01
C LEU A 659 -20.17 3.88 84.15
N ARG A 660 -19.03 3.86 83.46
CA ARG A 660 -18.10 2.73 83.37
C ARG A 660 -16.89 2.83 84.30
N GLY A 661 -16.64 3.98 84.91
CA GLY A 661 -15.54 4.19 85.85
C GLY A 661 -14.17 4.17 85.16
N LEU A 662 -14.11 4.70 83.95
CA LEU A 662 -12.88 4.77 83.16
C LEU A 662 -11.93 5.81 83.78
N LYS A 663 -10.62 5.55 83.69
CA LYS A 663 -9.57 6.39 84.28
C LYS A 663 -8.54 6.82 83.23
N GLY A 664 -8.14 8.09 83.30
CA GLY A 664 -7.08 8.64 82.45
C GLY A 664 -7.42 8.61 80.96
N GLU A 665 -6.43 8.24 80.14
CA GLU A 665 -6.55 8.16 78.68
C GLU A 665 -7.41 6.98 78.18
N LYS A 666 -7.92 6.13 79.09
CA LYS A 666 -8.95 5.13 78.72
C LYS A 666 -10.30 5.75 78.38
N ILE A 667 -10.55 6.98 78.85
CA ILE A 667 -11.71 7.77 78.44
C ILE A 667 -11.41 8.30 77.03
N PRO A 668 -12.28 8.05 76.04
CA PRO A 668 -12.08 8.54 74.67
C PRO A 668 -11.85 10.05 74.61
N LEU A 669 -11.04 10.51 73.65
CA LEU A 669 -10.60 11.90 73.57
C LEU A 669 -11.79 12.86 73.45
N GLU A 670 -12.74 12.54 72.58
CA GLU A 670 -13.97 13.27 72.34
C GLU A 670 -14.79 13.48 73.62
N ALA A 671 -14.90 12.45 74.46
CA ALA A 671 -15.61 12.54 75.74
C ALA A 671 -14.86 13.43 76.74
N ARG A 672 -13.52 13.37 76.76
CA ARG A 672 -12.70 14.23 77.62
C ARG A 672 -12.75 15.71 77.21
N ILE A 673 -12.86 15.99 75.90
CA ILE A 673 -13.06 17.34 75.37
C ILE A 673 -14.46 17.86 75.72
N VAL A 674 -15.51 17.05 75.54
CA VAL A 674 -16.88 17.43 75.87
C VAL A 674 -17.03 17.66 77.37
N ALA A 675 -16.43 16.83 78.22
CA ALA A 675 -16.51 16.96 79.68
C ALA A 675 -16.04 18.33 80.20
N ILE A 676 -14.92 18.85 79.69
CA ILE A 676 -14.42 20.18 80.09
C ILE A 676 -15.29 21.30 79.50
N ALA A 677 -15.81 21.14 78.28
CA ALA A 677 -16.70 22.10 77.64
C ALA A 677 -18.03 22.23 78.37
N ASP A 678 -18.67 21.11 78.71
CA ASP A 678 -19.93 21.05 79.45
C ASP A 678 -19.79 21.66 80.85
N VAL A 679 -18.77 21.25 81.62
CA VAL A 679 -18.55 21.82 82.96
C VAL A 679 -18.23 23.31 82.90
N TYR A 680 -17.43 23.76 81.92
CA TYR A 680 -17.18 25.18 81.76
C TYR A 680 -18.46 25.97 81.49
N ASP A 681 -19.32 25.46 80.58
CA ASP A 681 -20.57 26.13 80.27
C ASP A 681 -21.49 26.16 81.49
N ALA A 682 -21.65 25.03 82.18
CA ALA A 682 -22.45 24.93 83.41
C ALA A 682 -21.94 25.84 84.55
N LEU A 683 -20.63 26.11 84.63
CA LEU A 683 -20.08 27.07 85.59
C LEU A 683 -20.41 28.53 85.21
N ARG A 684 -20.44 28.84 83.91
CA ARG A 684 -20.64 30.20 83.38
C ARG A 684 -22.11 30.61 83.29
N MET A 685 -23.00 29.65 83.02
CA MET A 685 -24.42 29.88 82.82
C MET A 685 -25.12 30.40 84.08
N GLU A 686 -26.03 31.34 83.89
CA GLU A 686 -26.96 31.79 84.92
C GLU A 686 -28.21 30.90 84.89
N ARG A 687 -28.51 30.26 86.03
CA ARG A 687 -29.72 29.46 86.20
C ARG A 687 -30.70 30.21 87.10
N CYS A 688 -31.98 29.89 87.01
CA CYS A 688 -33.07 30.55 87.75
C CYS A 688 -32.86 30.64 89.28
N TYR A 689 -31.98 29.82 89.85
CA TYR A 689 -31.64 29.79 91.28
C TYR A 689 -30.15 30.11 91.60
N LYS A 690 -29.30 30.40 90.60
CA LYS A 690 -27.85 30.61 90.81
C LYS A 690 -27.23 31.50 89.74
N LYS A 691 -26.57 32.59 90.16
CA LYS A 691 -25.73 33.41 89.27
C LYS A 691 -24.54 32.59 88.76
N GLY A 692 -24.29 32.68 87.45
CA GLY A 692 -23.11 32.08 86.82
C GLY A 692 -21.81 32.66 87.37
N PHE A 693 -20.75 31.86 87.38
CA PHE A 693 -19.42 32.34 87.76
C PHE A 693 -18.82 33.22 86.66
N SER A 694 -17.92 34.13 87.06
CA SER A 694 -17.14 34.91 86.08
C SER A 694 -16.21 33.99 85.28
N HIS A 695 -15.73 34.47 84.12
CA HIS A 695 -14.74 33.75 83.31
C HIS A 695 -13.54 33.30 84.16
N LYS A 696 -12.91 34.28 84.84
CA LYS A 696 -11.77 34.05 85.72
C LYS A 696 -12.06 32.98 86.79
N LYS A 697 -13.21 33.07 87.46
CA LYS A 697 -13.55 32.10 88.50
C LYS A 697 -13.78 30.70 87.95
N SER A 698 -14.36 30.58 86.76
CA SER A 698 -14.59 29.29 86.08
C SER A 698 -13.26 28.65 85.66
N ILE A 699 -12.32 29.46 85.17
CA ILE A 699 -10.95 29.04 84.85
C ILE A 699 -10.22 28.55 86.10
N ASP A 700 -10.29 29.29 87.22
CA ASP A 700 -9.67 28.88 88.50
C ASP A 700 -10.21 27.51 88.98
N ILE A 701 -11.52 27.25 88.81
CA ILE A 701 -12.15 25.99 89.16
C ILE A 701 -11.63 24.86 88.27
N ILE A 702 -11.61 25.05 86.94
CA ILE A 702 -11.10 24.05 85.99
C ILE A 702 -9.63 23.71 86.26
N LEU A 703 -8.79 24.72 86.54
CA LEU A 703 -7.39 24.52 86.92
C LEU A 703 -7.25 23.69 88.20
N SER A 704 -8.10 23.92 89.21
CA SER A 704 -8.07 23.18 90.48
C SER A 704 -8.46 21.70 90.35
N GLU A 705 -9.17 21.36 89.27
CA GLU A 705 -9.62 20.01 88.93
C GLU A 705 -8.73 19.32 87.87
N LYS A 706 -7.61 19.95 87.48
CA LYS A 706 -6.60 19.38 86.58
C LYS A 706 -6.05 18.06 87.12
N GLY A 707 -6.13 16.98 86.33
CA GLY A 707 -5.70 15.64 86.72
C GLY A 707 -6.66 14.92 87.68
N LYS A 708 -7.75 15.58 88.10
CA LYS A 708 -8.85 14.99 88.86
C LYS A 708 -10.05 14.77 87.95
N HIS A 709 -10.80 15.83 87.66
CA HIS A 709 -11.93 15.76 86.75
C HIS A 709 -11.46 15.72 85.31
N PHE A 710 -10.51 16.59 84.95
CA PHE A 710 -10.13 16.85 83.57
C PHE A 710 -8.73 16.32 83.23
N ASP A 711 -8.56 15.93 81.97
CA ASP A 711 -7.25 15.57 81.41
C ASP A 711 -6.27 16.76 81.52
N PRO A 712 -5.11 16.58 82.17
CA PRO A 712 -4.07 17.61 82.23
C PRO A 712 -3.72 18.25 80.89
N LYS A 713 -3.64 17.47 79.80
CA LYS A 713 -3.29 17.95 78.46
C LYS A 713 -4.37 18.87 77.90
N ILE A 714 -5.64 18.49 78.08
CA ILE A 714 -6.78 19.29 77.60
C ILE A 714 -6.91 20.57 78.42
N VAL A 715 -6.69 20.52 79.74
CA VAL A 715 -6.67 21.74 80.57
C VAL A 715 -5.59 22.72 80.09
N ASP A 716 -4.38 22.25 79.80
CA ASP A 716 -3.31 23.13 79.30
C ASP A 716 -3.68 23.81 77.98
N ILE A 717 -4.31 23.07 77.07
CA ILE A 717 -4.84 23.63 75.82
C ILE A 717 -5.98 24.62 76.09
N PHE A 718 -6.94 24.25 76.93
CA PHE A 718 -8.08 25.07 77.29
C PHE A 718 -7.66 26.43 77.88
N ILE A 719 -6.62 26.42 78.72
CA ILE A 719 -6.04 27.64 79.29
C ILE A 719 -5.32 28.47 78.24
N LYS A 720 -4.62 27.83 77.29
CA LYS A 720 -3.98 28.56 76.18
C LYS A 720 -5.01 29.31 75.32
N ILE A 721 -6.21 28.75 75.13
CA ILE A 721 -7.29 29.34 74.31
C ILE A 721 -8.41 29.99 75.12
N ASN A 722 -8.19 30.27 76.42
CA ASN A 722 -9.26 30.68 77.33
C ASN A 722 -10.02 31.94 76.87
N GLU A 723 -9.33 32.89 76.22
CA GLU A 723 -9.95 34.11 75.68
C GLU A 723 -10.86 33.82 74.49
N ASP A 724 -10.49 32.88 73.60
CA ASP A 724 -11.36 32.44 72.49
C ASP A 724 -12.63 31.76 73.04
N ILE A 725 -12.46 30.95 74.07
CA ILE A 725 -13.57 30.29 74.79
C ILE A 725 -14.46 31.33 75.48
N ASN A 726 -13.89 32.39 76.06
CA ASN A 726 -14.66 33.50 76.65
C ASN A 726 -15.42 34.28 75.57
N HIS A 727 -14.80 34.52 74.43
CA HIS A 727 -15.43 35.18 73.29
C HIS A 727 -16.63 34.37 72.75
N ILE A 728 -16.48 33.05 72.59
CA ILE A 728 -17.59 32.16 72.22
C ILE A 728 -18.74 32.28 73.23
N TYR A 729 -18.47 32.29 74.54
CA TYR A 729 -19.52 32.50 75.55
C TYR A 729 -20.28 33.82 75.33
N ASN A 730 -19.56 34.92 75.05
CA ASN A 730 -20.16 36.24 74.89
C ASN A 730 -20.99 36.37 73.61
N ILE A 731 -20.62 35.67 72.52
CA ILE A 731 -21.40 35.65 71.27
C ILE A 731 -22.75 34.96 71.50
N TYR A 732 -22.75 33.84 72.21
CA TYR A 732 -23.92 32.99 72.42
C TYR A 732 -24.48 33.12 73.85
N LYS A 733 -24.42 34.33 74.43
CA LYS A 733 -24.78 34.55 75.84
C LYS A 733 -26.23 34.19 76.16
#